data_AF-A0AAE9CYC2-F1
#
_entry.id   AF-A0AAE9CYC2-F1
#
_cell.length_a   1.000
_cell.length_b   1.000
_cell.length_c   1.000
_cell.angle_alpha   90.00
_cell.angle_beta   90.00
_cell.angle_gamma   90.00
#
_symmetry.space_group_name_H-M   'P 1'
#
loop_
_entity.id
_entity.type
_entity.pdbx_description
1 polymer ?
#
loop_
_entity_poly.entity_id
_entity_poly.type
_entity_poly.pdbx_seq_one_letter_code
_entity_poly.pdbx_strand_id
1 'polypeptide(L)'
;MVPQTALLNDPRLSAFLTHGGLGSTTELTFLGKPALMVPIFADQERSANMLARHGGVRVFQKNDLKNVKAAVYDILFNKKYLEHSQKLAEILNNQPTHTKDQVVKYVEIARKFMPFPKMNSGRNIVSSTVNSLNILVYSPIFAASHTNFMARLADTLTEAGHNVTFLAPVMDERRKSQLGVKITKDVVLVEQDEEMKRHLSPVDDDMALYWKTEVTPWNMNTIFSVFTDSMRQGCANFLRNKDVYNSMKSRNFDVGIYEPLSVCGLGFMHAIGIRRTISASSCVFYDSVVNVVGEPLELSHVPAQMSKFGEDMSLSERVHNYQMSKALEGVNFEGFEVETKLYQEHFDVPDWRELMLDSSFHFVNAIPYLDFPRTVTQKTISIGGISIDMEFIESQKLSKEWSDVLDIRKHNMLISFGSLVRSQDMPIEWRRGLLEAIRSEPNVTFIWKYESDDVSWAKGVSNIHFSKWVPQTALLNHPRLSAFLTHGGLGSTTELAFLGKPALMVPIFADQERNANMLARHGGVRVFQKNNLENVKTAIHDVLFNKDYLKHAKKLSELLNNQPTHPKNQVVNQVEFTGKFGPFPEMNSRGRDLGLIQNNLIDVYFVLYAPYFVVVTFYKTHIMITSETLENWTLNASAFFAISINFLLIVLILTKSPKAIGTYKHLMIYIATLELTYACCYVAEKPDIFTKDSAFLIITNTKESIFPVTISIWMDVVFIGFYGLSIALLAIHFIYRYLAISKSRLLESFQNWKLILWLLFPILNAAIWIYVSYVILAATEDSDRFLEKYYLPTKKNGTKMEDLYHGGPFYYMTDKNGTEYINWKGFQGTWIVLTLIILSFTTMIYFGLKCYKTMGKIMKMTSMSEKYKSLQSQLFFALVFQTIIPVFLMHIPATMIYVTIFLNCSFEIFGQILNMSIAMYPALNPLPTIFIVKHYRRAVMDHMCCRKAGRTDLKVYNVTRSGNNQSQSSP
;
A
#
# COMPACT_ATOMS: atom_id res chain seq x y z
N MET A 1 3.00 17.75 -58.89
CA MET A 1 2.36 16.74 -58.02
C MET A 1 1.01 17.28 -57.59
N VAL A 2 -0.07 16.53 -57.82
CA VAL A 2 -1.38 16.88 -57.26
C VAL A 2 -1.29 16.69 -55.74
N PRO A 3 -1.72 17.65 -54.90
CA PRO A 3 -1.74 17.47 -53.46
C PRO A 3 -2.56 16.23 -53.10
N GLN A 4 -2.03 15.35 -52.26
CA GLN A 4 -2.70 14.10 -51.86
C GLN A 4 -4.11 14.37 -51.31
N THR A 5 -4.29 15.48 -50.59
CA THR A 5 -5.58 15.96 -50.06
C THR A 5 -6.61 16.35 -51.13
N ALA A 6 -6.17 16.84 -52.30
CA ALA A 6 -7.07 17.18 -53.41
C ALA A 6 -7.61 15.92 -54.10
N LEU A 7 -6.80 14.86 -54.20
CA LEU A 7 -7.20 13.54 -54.69
C LEU A 7 -8.09 12.81 -53.68
N LEU A 8 -7.77 12.92 -52.39
CA LEU A 8 -8.52 12.28 -51.29
C LEU A 8 -9.97 12.78 -51.16
N ASN A 9 -10.24 14.03 -51.55
CA ASN A 9 -11.58 14.61 -51.55
C ASN A 9 -12.40 14.32 -52.82
N ASP A 10 -11.82 13.65 -53.84
CA ASP A 10 -12.57 13.33 -55.05
C ASP A 10 -13.61 12.22 -54.77
N PRO A 11 -14.92 12.46 -55.01
CA PRO A 11 -15.95 11.47 -54.77
C PRO A 11 -15.84 10.23 -55.67
N ARG A 12 -15.10 10.31 -56.79
CA ARG A 12 -14.83 9.16 -57.68
C ARG A 12 -13.78 8.21 -57.13
N LEU A 13 -13.04 8.62 -56.10
CA LEU A 13 -12.04 7.77 -55.45
C LEU A 13 -12.71 6.92 -54.35
N SER A 14 -12.84 5.62 -54.62
CA SER A 14 -13.61 4.68 -53.78
C SER A 14 -12.82 4.06 -52.62
N ALA A 15 -11.51 3.87 -52.77
CA ALA A 15 -10.63 3.33 -51.73
C ALA A 15 -9.18 3.78 -51.95
N PHE A 16 -8.36 3.71 -50.90
CA PHE A 16 -6.95 4.12 -50.93
C PHE A 16 -6.00 2.96 -50.70
N LEU A 17 -4.85 2.97 -51.37
CA LEU A 17 -3.72 2.09 -51.06
C LEU A 17 -2.65 2.93 -50.36
N THR A 18 -2.28 2.57 -49.13
CA THR A 18 -1.24 3.27 -48.38
C THR A 18 -0.32 2.29 -47.66
N HIS A 19 0.90 2.73 -47.36
CA HIS A 19 1.83 1.99 -46.52
C HIS A 19 1.45 2.05 -45.03
N GLY A 20 0.38 2.75 -44.64
CA GLY A 20 -0.13 2.77 -43.26
C GLY A 20 0.61 3.74 -42.32
N GLY A 21 1.39 4.68 -42.85
CA GLY A 21 2.04 5.72 -42.05
C GLY A 21 1.06 6.67 -41.39
N LEU A 22 1.33 7.06 -40.14
CA LEU A 22 0.42 7.78 -39.24
C LEU A 22 -0.30 8.98 -39.89
N GLY A 23 0.41 9.81 -40.65
CA GLY A 23 -0.20 10.97 -41.35
C GLY A 23 -1.26 10.57 -42.37
N SER A 24 -0.89 9.71 -43.34
CA SER A 24 -1.83 9.22 -44.37
C SER A 24 -3.01 8.45 -43.78
N THR A 25 -2.74 7.70 -42.71
CA THR A 25 -3.70 6.90 -41.96
C THR A 25 -4.72 7.79 -41.25
N THR A 26 -4.25 8.87 -40.62
CA THR A 26 -5.10 9.85 -39.94
C THR A 26 -6.00 10.56 -40.93
N GLU A 27 -5.47 11.09 -42.03
CA GLU A 27 -6.24 11.78 -43.07
C GLU A 27 -7.35 10.89 -43.66
N LEU A 28 -7.03 9.63 -44.00
CA LEU A 28 -8.03 8.67 -44.52
C LEU A 28 -9.16 8.40 -43.54
N THR A 29 -8.83 8.31 -42.25
CA THR A 29 -9.80 8.05 -41.19
C THR A 29 -10.73 9.24 -40.99
N PHE A 30 -10.22 10.47 -41.01
CA PHE A 30 -11.05 11.69 -40.92
C PHE A 30 -11.93 11.91 -42.16
N LEU A 31 -11.53 11.41 -43.32
CA LEU A 31 -12.29 11.49 -44.57
C LEU A 31 -13.29 10.34 -44.75
N GLY A 32 -13.27 9.34 -43.86
CA GLY A 32 -14.19 8.21 -43.90
C GLY A 32 -14.05 7.33 -45.14
N LYS A 33 -12.84 7.24 -45.70
CA LYS A 33 -12.55 6.44 -46.90
C LYS A 33 -12.00 5.07 -46.53
N PRO A 34 -12.44 3.98 -47.20
CA PRO A 34 -11.83 2.67 -47.09
C PRO A 34 -10.36 2.69 -47.50
N ALA A 35 -9.53 1.91 -46.82
CA ALA A 35 -8.12 1.79 -47.16
C ALA A 35 -7.61 0.35 -47.13
N LEU A 36 -6.80 -0.01 -48.13
CA LEU A 36 -5.92 -1.17 -48.12
C LEU A 36 -4.55 -0.70 -47.63
N MET A 37 -4.11 -1.22 -46.49
CA MET A 37 -2.83 -0.86 -45.88
C MET A 37 -1.80 -1.97 -46.09
N VAL A 38 -0.65 -1.59 -46.65
CA VAL A 38 0.49 -2.49 -46.89
C VAL A 38 1.66 -2.02 -46.01
N PRO A 39 1.65 -2.35 -44.71
CA PRO A 39 2.68 -1.88 -43.80
C PRO A 39 4.06 -2.39 -44.21
N ILE A 40 5.02 -1.46 -44.26
CA ILE A 40 6.43 -1.75 -44.57
C ILE A 40 7.26 -1.83 -43.29
N PHE A 41 6.88 -1.06 -42.26
CA PHE A 41 7.55 -0.98 -40.97
C PHE A 41 6.61 -1.34 -39.82
N ALA A 42 7.18 -1.70 -38.66
CA ALA A 42 6.42 -2.19 -37.51
C ALA A 42 5.45 -1.15 -36.91
N ASP A 43 5.80 0.14 -36.96
CA ASP A 43 4.92 1.25 -36.55
C ASP A 43 3.70 1.37 -37.48
N GLN A 44 3.91 1.20 -38.79
CA GLN A 44 2.84 1.19 -39.79
C GLN A 44 1.92 -0.02 -39.64
N GLU A 45 2.49 -1.19 -39.32
CA GLU A 45 1.73 -2.41 -39.05
C GLU A 45 0.86 -2.22 -37.80
N ARG A 46 1.39 -1.56 -36.76
CA ARG A 46 0.63 -1.19 -35.58
C ARG A 46 -0.53 -0.24 -35.90
N SER A 47 -0.28 0.83 -36.68
CA SER A 47 -1.32 1.77 -37.12
C SER A 47 -2.39 1.10 -37.99
N ALA A 48 -1.98 0.23 -38.92
CA ALA A 48 -2.89 -0.50 -39.79
C ALA A 48 -3.76 -1.49 -39.01
N ASN A 49 -3.17 -2.27 -38.10
CA ASN A 49 -3.89 -3.20 -37.25
C ASN A 49 -4.84 -2.50 -36.27
N MET A 50 -4.46 -1.33 -35.77
CA MET A 50 -5.33 -0.50 -34.91
C MET A 50 -6.63 -0.13 -35.64
N LEU A 51 -6.55 0.38 -36.87
CA LEU A 51 -7.75 0.76 -37.63
C LEU A 51 -8.54 -0.42 -38.17
N ALA A 52 -7.87 -1.52 -38.51
CA ALA A 52 -8.54 -2.72 -38.95
C ALA A 52 -9.53 -3.27 -37.91
N ARG A 53 -9.26 -3.07 -36.61
CA ARG A 53 -10.19 -3.42 -35.51
C ARG A 53 -11.52 -2.66 -35.59
N HIS A 54 -11.52 -1.44 -36.14
CA HIS A 54 -12.73 -0.65 -36.33
C HIS A 54 -13.44 -0.95 -37.66
N GLY A 55 -12.94 -1.88 -38.47
CA GLY A 55 -13.66 -2.48 -39.59
C GLY A 55 -13.72 -1.66 -40.89
N GLY A 56 -12.99 -0.55 -41.00
CA GLY A 56 -12.91 0.32 -42.19
C GLY A 56 -11.61 0.19 -43.02
N VAL A 57 -10.68 -0.65 -42.56
CA VAL A 57 -9.36 -0.85 -43.19
C VAL A 57 -9.08 -2.34 -43.33
N ARG A 58 -8.48 -2.72 -44.47
CA ARG A 58 -7.92 -4.06 -44.68
C ARG A 58 -6.40 -3.99 -44.65
N VAL A 59 -5.77 -4.77 -43.77
CA VAL A 59 -4.30 -4.90 -43.72
C VAL A 59 -3.85 -6.03 -44.62
N PHE A 60 -2.82 -5.77 -45.41
CA PHE A 60 -2.25 -6.74 -46.33
C PHE A 60 -0.76 -6.93 -46.04
N GLN A 61 -0.40 -8.14 -45.67
CA GLN A 61 0.99 -8.52 -45.35
C GLN A 61 1.82 -8.56 -46.64
N LYS A 62 3.03 -7.97 -46.61
CA LYS A 62 3.94 -7.88 -47.78
C LYS A 62 4.24 -9.24 -48.43
N ASN A 63 4.17 -10.33 -47.66
CA ASN A 63 4.51 -11.68 -48.11
C ASN A 63 3.37 -12.42 -48.84
N ASP A 64 2.16 -11.85 -48.94
CA ASP A 64 0.97 -12.53 -49.49
C ASP A 64 0.58 -12.06 -50.91
N LEU A 65 1.57 -11.78 -51.77
CA LEU A 65 1.39 -11.18 -53.11
C LEU A 65 0.37 -11.91 -54.01
N LYS A 66 0.13 -13.21 -53.78
CA LYS A 66 -0.84 -14.02 -54.55
C LYS A 66 -2.29 -13.59 -54.31
N ASN A 67 -2.59 -12.95 -53.17
CA ASN A 67 -3.95 -12.59 -52.76
C ASN A 67 -4.26 -11.09 -52.88
N VAL A 68 -3.35 -10.27 -53.42
CA VAL A 68 -3.55 -8.80 -53.57
C VAL A 68 -4.85 -8.50 -54.31
N LYS A 69 -5.12 -9.23 -55.40
CA LYS A 69 -6.32 -9.04 -56.21
C LYS A 69 -7.59 -9.23 -55.38
N ALA A 70 -7.65 -10.28 -54.57
CA ALA A 70 -8.79 -10.53 -53.68
C ALA A 70 -8.93 -9.43 -52.61
N ALA A 71 -7.82 -8.91 -52.08
CA ALA A 71 -7.83 -7.83 -51.10
C ALA A 71 -8.32 -6.48 -51.67
N VAL A 72 -7.90 -6.16 -52.90
CA VAL A 72 -8.37 -4.97 -53.63
C VAL A 72 -9.85 -5.08 -54.00
N TYR A 73 -10.31 -6.26 -54.42
CA TYR A 73 -11.73 -6.49 -54.71
C TYR A 73 -12.59 -6.32 -53.44
N ASP A 74 -12.18 -6.90 -52.33
CA ASP A 74 -12.93 -6.81 -51.09
C ASP A 74 -13.04 -5.37 -50.58
N ILE A 75 -11.95 -4.59 -50.56
CA ILE A 75 -12.02 -3.19 -50.09
C ILE A 75 -12.89 -2.30 -50.98
N LEU A 76 -12.94 -2.56 -52.29
CA LEU A 76 -13.71 -1.75 -53.25
C LEU A 76 -15.21 -2.06 -53.25
N PHE A 77 -15.57 -3.34 -53.04
CA PHE A 77 -16.96 -3.79 -53.26
C PHE A 77 -17.67 -4.22 -51.98
N ASN A 78 -16.96 -4.48 -50.88
CA ASN A 78 -17.58 -4.82 -49.61
C ASN A 78 -18.00 -3.54 -48.86
N LYS A 79 -19.30 -3.26 -48.88
CA LYS A 79 -19.90 -2.06 -48.27
C LYS A 79 -19.55 -1.87 -46.79
N LYS A 80 -19.26 -2.97 -46.08
CA LYS A 80 -18.86 -2.95 -44.67
C LYS A 80 -17.70 -2.00 -44.39
N TYR A 81 -16.69 -1.96 -45.26
CA TYR A 81 -15.52 -1.10 -45.05
C TYR A 81 -15.88 0.38 -45.17
N LEU A 82 -16.74 0.74 -46.12
CA LEU A 82 -17.19 2.11 -46.32
C LEU A 82 -18.09 2.58 -45.18
N GLU A 83 -19.05 1.75 -44.76
CA GLU A 83 -19.95 2.07 -43.64
C GLU A 83 -19.15 2.27 -42.35
N HIS A 84 -18.19 1.39 -42.07
CA HIS A 84 -17.34 1.51 -40.89
C HIS A 84 -16.37 2.69 -40.95
N SER A 85 -15.76 2.98 -42.11
CA SER A 85 -14.88 4.14 -42.25
C SER A 85 -15.66 5.45 -42.09
N GLN A 86 -16.86 5.55 -42.65
CA GLN A 86 -17.74 6.72 -42.49
C GLN A 86 -18.21 6.89 -41.04
N LYS A 87 -18.58 5.81 -40.36
CA LYS A 87 -18.96 5.85 -38.95
C LYS A 87 -17.81 6.31 -38.06
N LEU A 88 -16.59 5.80 -38.30
CA LEU A 88 -15.41 6.22 -37.56
C LEU A 88 -15.05 7.69 -37.83
N ALA A 89 -15.16 8.14 -39.08
CA ALA A 89 -14.98 9.54 -39.44
C ALA A 89 -16.01 10.46 -38.77
N GLU A 90 -17.26 10.03 -38.68
CA GLU A 90 -18.30 10.79 -37.97
C GLU A 90 -17.95 10.93 -36.48
N ILE A 91 -17.50 9.86 -35.83
CA ILE A 91 -17.07 9.89 -34.42
C ILE A 91 -15.89 10.84 -34.24
N LEU A 92 -14.88 10.77 -35.10
CA LEU A 92 -13.66 11.59 -34.99
C LEU A 92 -13.90 13.06 -35.31
N ASN A 93 -14.70 13.37 -36.33
CA ASN A 93 -15.00 14.76 -36.72
C ASN A 93 -15.90 15.48 -35.70
N ASN A 94 -16.65 14.72 -34.89
CA ASN A 94 -17.54 15.21 -33.84
C ASN A 94 -16.91 15.15 -32.43
N GLN A 95 -15.61 14.91 -32.31
CA GLN A 95 -14.93 15.01 -31.02
C GLN A 95 -14.94 16.46 -30.47
N PRO A 96 -14.92 16.64 -29.14
CA PRO A 96 -14.81 17.95 -28.50
C PRO A 96 -13.63 18.78 -29.04
N THR A 97 -13.80 20.11 -29.09
CA THR A 97 -12.89 21.08 -29.73
C THR A 97 -11.41 20.96 -29.36
N HIS A 98 -11.07 20.48 -28.15
CA HIS A 98 -9.69 20.32 -27.70
C HIS A 98 -8.88 19.28 -28.50
N THR A 99 -9.50 18.15 -28.89
CA THR A 99 -8.83 17.14 -29.74
C THR A 99 -8.68 17.66 -31.16
N LYS A 100 -9.67 18.43 -31.63
CA LYS A 100 -9.69 19.04 -32.96
C LYS A 100 -8.57 20.07 -33.11
N ASP A 101 -8.36 20.96 -32.13
CA ASP A 101 -7.31 21.98 -32.20
C ASP A 101 -5.91 21.38 -32.07
N GLN A 102 -5.71 20.34 -31.26
CA GLN A 102 -4.42 19.64 -31.20
C GLN A 102 -4.11 18.91 -32.51
N VAL A 103 -5.08 18.18 -33.08
CA VAL A 103 -4.91 17.49 -34.36
C VAL A 103 -4.73 18.51 -35.50
N VAL A 104 -5.51 19.59 -35.53
CA VAL A 104 -5.34 20.70 -36.50
C VAL A 104 -3.97 21.35 -36.36
N LYS A 105 -3.46 21.54 -35.14
CA LYS A 105 -2.12 22.10 -34.88
C LYS A 105 -1.01 21.13 -35.27
N TYR A 106 -1.16 19.83 -35.06
CA TYR A 106 -0.24 18.81 -35.59
C TYR A 106 -0.27 18.75 -37.11
N VAL A 107 -1.46 18.84 -37.72
CA VAL A 107 -1.64 18.98 -39.16
C VAL A 107 -1.03 20.29 -39.66
N GLU A 108 -1.12 21.41 -38.92
CA GLU A 108 -0.47 22.68 -39.25
C GLU A 108 1.05 22.66 -39.10
N ILE A 109 1.57 21.95 -38.10
CA ILE A 109 3.00 21.70 -37.94
C ILE A 109 3.50 20.81 -39.09
N ALA A 110 2.75 19.79 -39.49
CA ALA A 110 3.04 18.99 -40.68
C ALA A 110 2.96 19.83 -41.97
N ARG A 111 1.99 20.75 -42.08
CA ARG A 111 1.88 21.76 -43.18
C ARG A 111 3.10 22.68 -43.24
N LYS A 112 3.78 22.94 -42.12
CA LYS A 112 5.02 23.75 -42.09
C LYS A 112 6.19 23.10 -42.83
N PHE A 113 6.15 21.78 -43.05
CA PHE A 113 7.19 21.02 -43.75
C PHE A 113 6.85 20.70 -45.22
N MET A 114 5.68 21.11 -45.74
CA MET A 114 5.30 20.98 -47.16
C MET A 114 4.50 22.21 -47.63
N PRO A 115 5.02 23.04 -48.56
CA PRO A 115 4.38 24.30 -48.92
C PRO A 115 3.19 24.07 -49.86
N PHE A 116 1.98 24.41 -49.40
CA PHE A 116 0.78 24.55 -50.23
C PHE A 116 -0.06 25.76 -49.75
N PRO A 117 -0.96 26.32 -50.61
CA PRO A 117 -1.64 27.58 -50.33
C PRO A 117 -2.74 27.44 -49.27
N LYS A 118 -3.00 28.54 -48.55
CA LYS A 118 -4.04 28.69 -47.52
C LYS A 118 -5.41 28.20 -48.02
N MET A 119 -5.96 27.17 -47.37
CA MET A 119 -7.41 27.01 -47.31
C MET A 119 -7.96 28.00 -46.30
N ASN A 120 -8.87 28.87 -46.74
CA ASN A 120 -9.71 29.65 -45.84
C ASN A 120 -10.44 28.64 -44.93
N SER A 121 -10.11 28.65 -43.64
CA SER A 121 -11.00 28.13 -42.61
C SER A 121 -12.18 29.08 -42.52
N GLY A 122 -13.12 28.92 -43.45
CA GLY A 122 -14.47 29.38 -43.26
C GLY A 122 -14.92 28.81 -41.91
N ARG A 123 -15.10 29.71 -40.93
CA ARG A 123 -15.88 29.43 -39.73
C ARG A 123 -17.31 29.15 -40.21
N ASN A 124 -17.56 27.94 -40.66
CA ASN A 124 -18.89 27.39 -40.54
C ASN A 124 -18.99 26.95 -39.09
N ILE A 125 -19.46 27.89 -38.26
CA ILE A 125 -20.28 27.54 -37.11
C ILE A 125 -21.46 26.82 -37.75
N VAL A 126 -21.31 25.50 -37.92
CA VAL A 126 -22.48 24.64 -38.09
C VAL A 126 -23.20 24.84 -36.77
N SER A 127 -24.28 25.63 -36.83
CA SER A 127 -25.35 25.53 -35.85
C SER A 127 -25.79 24.07 -35.89
N SER A 128 -25.13 23.24 -35.06
CA SER A 128 -25.70 21.97 -34.68
C SER A 128 -26.95 22.37 -33.91
N THR A 129 -28.10 22.06 -34.46
CA THR A 129 -29.32 21.89 -33.67
C THR A 129 -28.93 20.97 -32.51
N VAL A 130 -28.68 21.54 -31.34
CA VAL A 130 -28.36 20.77 -30.14
C VAL A 130 -29.64 20.02 -29.79
N ASN A 131 -29.67 18.72 -30.07
CA ASN A 131 -30.75 17.88 -29.58
C ASN A 131 -30.64 17.89 -28.05
N SER A 132 -31.64 18.48 -27.40
CA SER A 132 -31.75 18.48 -25.94
C SER A 132 -31.77 17.03 -25.45
N LEU A 133 -30.83 16.67 -24.57
CA LEU A 133 -30.77 15.36 -23.92
C LEU A 133 -31.64 15.36 -22.67
N ASN A 134 -32.27 14.23 -22.37
CA ASN A 134 -32.89 13.97 -21.07
C ASN A 134 -31.83 13.38 -20.13
N ILE A 135 -31.42 14.13 -19.12
CA ILE A 135 -30.30 13.78 -18.24
C ILE A 135 -30.81 13.59 -16.80
N LEU A 136 -30.45 12.46 -16.18
CA LEU A 136 -30.73 12.21 -14.77
C LEU A 136 -29.48 12.43 -13.92
N VAL A 137 -29.55 13.36 -12.97
CA VAL A 137 -28.49 13.56 -11.97
C VAL A 137 -28.98 13.03 -10.63
N TYR A 138 -28.31 12.00 -10.11
CA TYR A 138 -28.62 11.40 -8.81
C TYR A 138 -27.68 11.94 -7.74
N SER A 139 -28.23 12.57 -6.69
CA SER A 139 -27.47 13.22 -5.63
C SER A 139 -28.15 13.08 -4.26
N PRO A 140 -27.78 12.06 -3.46
CA PRO A 140 -28.23 11.93 -2.07
C PRO A 140 -27.90 13.17 -1.21
N ILE A 141 -28.87 13.64 -0.44
CA ILE A 141 -28.72 14.83 0.42
C ILE A 141 -28.25 14.39 1.81
N PHE A 142 -26.94 14.25 1.97
CA PHE A 142 -26.29 13.97 3.26
C PHE A 142 -25.26 15.05 3.66
N ALA A 143 -24.69 15.76 2.68
CA ALA A 143 -23.73 16.83 2.90
C ALA A 143 -23.85 17.93 1.84
N ALA A 144 -23.73 19.19 2.26
CA ALA A 144 -23.87 20.34 1.37
C ALA A 144 -22.78 20.41 0.30
N SER A 145 -21.53 20.04 0.63
CA SER A 145 -20.42 20.07 -0.32
C SER A 145 -20.63 19.15 -1.51
N HIS A 146 -21.16 17.94 -1.27
CA HIS A 146 -21.48 16.95 -2.29
C HIS A 146 -22.68 17.38 -3.13
N THR A 147 -23.78 17.75 -2.45
CA THR A 147 -25.01 18.18 -3.12
C THR A 147 -24.79 19.42 -3.98
N ASN A 148 -24.03 20.42 -3.50
CA ASN A 148 -23.69 21.61 -4.26
C ASN A 148 -22.83 21.32 -5.50
N PHE A 149 -21.90 20.36 -5.41
CA PHE A 149 -21.09 19.95 -6.56
C PHE A 149 -21.96 19.30 -7.64
N MET A 150 -22.80 18.33 -7.26
CA MET A 150 -23.72 17.66 -8.18
C MET A 150 -24.75 18.64 -8.78
N ALA A 151 -25.25 19.57 -7.96
CA ALA A 151 -26.13 20.64 -8.42
C ALA A 151 -25.47 21.54 -9.46
N ARG A 152 -24.16 21.83 -9.32
CA ARG A 152 -23.45 22.63 -10.31
C ARG A 152 -23.33 21.91 -11.65
N LEU A 153 -23.22 20.57 -11.67
CA LEU A 153 -23.30 19.78 -12.90
C LEU A 153 -24.68 19.89 -13.53
N ALA A 154 -25.74 19.72 -12.74
CA ALA A 154 -27.12 19.82 -13.22
C ALA A 154 -27.43 21.21 -13.80
N ASP A 155 -27.04 22.28 -13.10
CA ASP A 155 -27.21 23.65 -13.57
C ASP A 155 -26.37 23.91 -14.84
N THR A 156 -25.13 23.43 -14.91
CA THR A 156 -24.29 23.60 -16.12
C THR A 156 -24.94 22.96 -17.35
N LEU A 157 -25.56 21.79 -17.20
CA LEU A 157 -26.25 21.09 -18.29
C LEU A 157 -27.60 21.74 -18.65
N THR A 158 -28.29 22.31 -17.66
CA THR A 158 -29.51 23.12 -17.88
C THR A 158 -29.17 24.42 -18.62
N GLU A 159 -28.09 25.10 -18.23
CA GLU A 159 -27.51 26.28 -18.91
C GLU A 159 -27.21 25.98 -20.40
N ALA A 160 -26.78 24.76 -20.71
CA ALA A 160 -26.52 24.31 -22.08
C ALA A 160 -27.78 23.93 -22.88
N GLY A 161 -28.97 23.98 -22.28
CA GLY A 161 -30.25 23.72 -22.95
C GLY A 161 -30.73 22.26 -22.91
N HIS A 162 -30.17 21.43 -22.02
CA HIS A 162 -30.64 20.06 -21.81
C HIS A 162 -31.79 19.98 -20.80
N ASN A 163 -32.61 18.94 -20.90
CA ASN A 163 -33.64 18.64 -19.92
C ASN A 163 -33.05 17.82 -18.77
N VAL A 164 -32.87 18.44 -17.61
CA VAL A 164 -32.17 17.84 -16.47
C VAL A 164 -33.13 17.58 -15.32
N THR A 165 -33.22 16.32 -14.89
CA THR A 165 -33.89 15.92 -13.63
C THR A 165 -32.85 15.76 -12.53
N PHE A 166 -33.02 16.50 -11.42
CA PHE A 166 -32.20 16.34 -10.21
C PHE A 166 -32.93 15.46 -9.20
N LEU A 167 -32.54 14.19 -9.12
CA LEU A 167 -33.12 13.20 -8.22
C LEU A 167 -32.33 13.12 -6.92
N ALA A 168 -32.96 13.52 -5.82
CA ALA A 168 -32.27 13.77 -4.57
C ALA A 168 -32.98 13.09 -3.37
N PRO A 169 -32.57 11.87 -3.00
CA PRO A 169 -33.04 11.23 -1.78
C PRO A 169 -32.54 11.95 -0.52
N VAL A 170 -33.43 12.19 0.44
CA VAL A 170 -33.16 12.94 1.66
C VAL A 170 -32.57 12.02 2.73
N MET A 171 -31.25 12.04 2.91
CA MET A 171 -30.58 11.22 3.93
C MET A 171 -30.51 11.93 5.28
N ASP A 172 -30.43 13.26 5.27
CA ASP A 172 -30.42 14.13 6.43
C ASP A 172 -31.47 15.24 6.27
N GLU A 173 -32.58 15.15 7.00
CA GLU A 173 -33.70 16.11 6.97
C GLU A 173 -33.25 17.56 7.23
N ARG A 174 -32.22 17.77 8.05
CA ARG A 174 -31.72 19.12 8.37
C ARG A 174 -31.10 19.82 7.15
N ARG A 175 -30.76 19.05 6.12
CA ARG A 175 -30.12 19.53 4.88
C ARG A 175 -31.06 19.50 3.69
N LYS A 176 -32.32 19.13 3.87
CA LYS A 176 -33.33 19.06 2.81
C LYS A 176 -33.43 20.35 1.99
N SER A 177 -33.21 21.50 2.60
CA SER A 177 -33.21 22.81 1.93
C SER A 177 -31.90 23.16 1.20
N GLN A 178 -30.83 22.37 1.37
CA GLN A 178 -29.48 22.63 0.85
C GLN A 178 -29.23 21.91 -0.49
N LEU A 179 -30.13 22.11 -1.45
CA LEU A 179 -30.08 21.41 -2.75
C LEU A 179 -29.00 21.93 -3.70
N GLY A 180 -28.55 23.17 -3.52
CA GLY A 180 -27.52 23.80 -4.35
C GLY A 180 -27.97 24.23 -5.76
N VAL A 181 -28.98 23.57 -6.35
CA VAL A 181 -29.50 23.90 -7.69
C VAL A 181 -30.16 25.27 -7.70
N LYS A 182 -29.87 26.06 -8.74
CA LYS A 182 -30.41 27.42 -8.91
C LYS A 182 -31.36 27.50 -10.09
N ILE A 183 -30.98 26.92 -11.21
CA ILE A 183 -31.72 27.05 -12.48
C ILE A 183 -32.40 25.74 -12.89
N THR A 184 -31.87 24.59 -12.50
CA THR A 184 -32.51 23.28 -12.70
C THR A 184 -33.81 23.25 -11.90
N LYS A 185 -34.97 23.14 -12.58
CA LYS A 185 -36.30 23.22 -11.94
C LYS A 185 -36.96 21.87 -11.66
N ASP A 186 -36.64 20.86 -12.44
CA ASP A 186 -37.17 19.51 -12.24
C ASP A 186 -36.37 18.79 -11.14
N VAL A 187 -36.78 19.02 -9.89
CA VAL A 187 -36.19 18.43 -8.69
C VAL A 187 -37.14 17.41 -8.11
N VAL A 188 -36.65 16.18 -7.94
CA VAL A 188 -37.41 15.08 -7.35
C VAL A 188 -36.81 14.74 -5.99
N LEU A 189 -37.46 15.20 -4.93
CA LEU A 189 -37.08 14.87 -3.56
C LEU A 189 -37.70 13.54 -3.16
N VAL A 190 -36.87 12.62 -2.64
CA VAL A 190 -37.36 11.37 -2.05
C VAL A 190 -37.28 11.50 -0.54
N GLU A 191 -38.45 11.74 0.06
CA GLU A 191 -38.62 11.94 1.50
C GLU A 191 -38.30 10.67 2.30
N GLN A 192 -37.99 10.85 3.59
CA GLN A 192 -37.80 9.73 4.50
C GLN A 192 -39.14 9.06 4.86
N ASP A 193 -39.22 7.75 4.71
CA ASP A 193 -40.34 6.96 5.21
C ASP A 193 -40.28 6.73 6.72
N GLU A 194 -41.35 6.18 7.29
CA GLU A 194 -41.45 5.90 8.72
C GLU A 194 -40.45 4.83 9.20
N GLU A 195 -39.89 4.02 8.33
CA GLU A 195 -38.86 3.03 8.68
C GLU A 195 -37.50 3.69 8.87
N MET A 196 -37.11 4.58 7.95
CA MET A 196 -35.86 5.35 8.05
C MET A 196 -35.90 6.29 9.26
N LYS A 197 -37.02 7.00 9.48
CA LYS A 197 -37.18 7.90 10.64
C LYS A 197 -36.98 7.20 11.99
N ARG A 198 -37.32 5.91 12.08
CA ARG A 198 -37.16 5.10 13.31
C ARG A 198 -35.71 4.73 13.62
N HIS A 199 -34.81 4.82 12.64
CA HIS A 199 -33.40 4.39 12.76
C HIS A 199 -32.40 5.56 12.66
N LEU A 200 -32.88 6.81 12.73
CA LEU A 200 -32.04 8.01 12.67
C LEU A 200 -31.13 8.12 13.91
N SER A 201 -29.82 8.09 13.68
CA SER A 201 -28.82 8.50 14.68
C SER A 201 -28.59 10.02 14.57
N PRO A 202 -28.57 10.79 15.68
CA PRO A 202 -28.31 12.23 15.64
C PRO A 202 -26.84 12.52 15.26
N VAL A 203 -26.60 13.03 14.04
CA VAL A 203 -25.26 13.23 13.46
C VAL A 203 -24.52 14.46 14.03
N ASP A 204 -25.20 15.46 14.64
CA ASP A 204 -24.55 16.71 15.10
C ASP A 204 -23.76 16.58 16.41
N ASP A 205 -24.15 15.68 17.32
CA ASP A 205 -23.40 15.48 18.58
C ASP A 205 -22.00 14.90 18.32
N ASP A 206 -21.77 14.28 17.16
CA ASP A 206 -20.49 13.70 16.76
C ASP A 206 -19.56 14.69 16.03
N MET A 207 -20.04 15.80 15.47
CA MET A 207 -19.14 16.68 14.69
C MET A 207 -18.11 17.41 15.56
N ALA A 208 -18.45 17.70 16.81
CA ALA A 208 -17.53 18.24 17.80
C ALA A 208 -16.40 17.25 18.16
N LEU A 209 -16.64 15.93 18.03
CA LEU A 209 -15.67 14.88 18.31
C LEU A 209 -14.45 14.99 17.38
N TYR A 210 -14.63 15.45 16.14
CA TYR A 210 -13.55 15.61 15.17
C TYR A 210 -12.54 16.69 15.54
N TRP A 211 -12.89 17.64 16.40
CA TRP A 211 -11.88 18.53 16.96
C TRP A 211 -10.84 17.72 17.74
N LYS A 212 -11.27 16.76 18.57
CA LYS A 212 -10.38 16.02 19.49
C LYS A 212 -9.86 14.70 18.92
N THR A 213 -10.51 14.16 17.88
CA THR A 213 -10.21 12.82 17.35
C THR A 213 -9.33 12.92 16.11
N GLU A 214 -8.31 12.07 16.05
CA GLU A 214 -7.51 11.85 14.83
C GLU A 214 -8.08 10.65 14.06
N VAL A 215 -8.25 10.82 12.75
CA VAL A 215 -8.62 9.72 11.85
C VAL A 215 -7.38 8.89 11.58
N THR A 216 -7.46 7.59 11.83
CA THR A 216 -6.37 6.64 11.67
C THR A 216 -6.86 5.41 10.90
N PRO A 217 -5.98 4.59 10.34
CA PRO A 217 -6.38 3.35 9.69
C PRO A 217 -7.16 2.38 10.60
N TRP A 218 -6.99 2.48 11.92
CA TRP A 218 -7.54 1.53 12.91
C TRP A 218 -8.92 1.91 13.42
N ASN A 219 -9.32 3.18 13.32
CA ASN A 219 -10.61 3.68 13.78
C ASN A 219 -11.52 4.16 12.63
N MET A 220 -11.09 3.98 11.37
CA MET A 220 -11.83 4.40 10.18
C MET A 220 -13.28 3.88 10.18
N ASN A 221 -13.48 2.56 10.35
CA ASN A 221 -14.81 1.95 10.35
C ASN A 221 -15.70 2.52 11.47
N THR A 222 -15.14 2.75 12.65
CA THR A 222 -15.90 3.30 13.79
C THR A 222 -16.30 4.74 13.51
N ILE A 223 -15.37 5.56 13.01
CA ILE A 223 -15.59 6.98 12.71
C ILE A 223 -16.66 7.16 11.61
N PHE A 224 -16.62 6.33 10.58
CA PHE A 224 -17.55 6.43 9.44
C PHE A 224 -18.80 5.56 9.59
N SER A 225 -18.99 4.85 10.70
CA SER A 225 -20.12 3.92 10.90
C SER A 225 -21.49 4.60 10.75
N VAL A 226 -21.67 5.79 11.34
CA VAL A 226 -22.91 6.58 11.24
C VAL A 226 -23.17 7.00 9.80
N PHE A 227 -22.13 7.41 9.08
CA PHE A 227 -22.23 7.76 7.67
C PHE A 227 -22.63 6.55 6.83
N THR A 228 -21.94 5.42 6.97
CA THR A 228 -22.26 4.19 6.22
C THR A 228 -23.67 3.67 6.52
N ASP A 229 -24.13 3.79 7.77
CA ASP A 229 -25.47 3.38 8.15
C ASP A 229 -26.54 4.30 7.56
N SER A 230 -26.31 5.62 7.57
CA SER A 230 -27.18 6.60 6.92
C SER A 230 -27.30 6.35 5.42
N MET A 231 -26.19 6.05 4.73
CA MET A 231 -26.20 5.71 3.29
C MET A 231 -26.99 4.42 3.03
N ARG A 232 -26.79 3.37 3.83
CA ARG A 232 -27.54 2.11 3.76
C ARG A 232 -29.03 2.31 3.93
N GLN A 233 -29.45 2.98 5.01
CA GLN A 233 -30.86 3.24 5.30
C GLN A 233 -31.49 4.11 4.20
N GLY A 234 -30.74 5.10 3.74
CA GLY A 234 -31.11 5.96 2.64
C GLY A 234 -31.37 5.22 1.34
N CYS A 235 -30.48 4.30 0.96
CA CYS A 235 -30.66 3.45 -0.20
C CYS A 235 -31.89 2.55 -0.06
N ALA A 236 -32.09 1.92 1.11
CA ALA A 236 -33.27 1.09 1.35
C ALA A 236 -34.58 1.89 1.23
N ASN A 237 -34.65 3.09 1.83
CA ASN A 237 -35.80 4.00 1.71
C ASN A 237 -36.06 4.39 0.25
N PHE A 238 -35.01 4.75 -0.49
CA PHE A 238 -35.10 5.14 -1.89
C PHE A 238 -35.66 4.00 -2.77
N LEU A 239 -35.16 2.78 -2.60
CA LEU A 239 -35.55 1.62 -3.40
C LEU A 239 -36.97 1.13 -3.12
N ARG A 240 -37.49 1.33 -1.89
CA ARG A 240 -38.89 1.03 -1.56
C ARG A 240 -39.90 1.91 -2.30
N ASN A 241 -39.48 3.10 -2.76
CA ASN A 241 -40.38 4.06 -3.40
C ASN A 241 -40.68 3.69 -4.86
N LYS A 242 -41.71 2.85 -5.07
CA LYS A 242 -42.15 2.39 -6.39
C LYS A 242 -42.69 3.50 -7.29
N ASP A 243 -43.25 4.56 -6.71
CA ASP A 243 -43.77 5.70 -7.47
C ASP A 243 -42.63 6.47 -8.13
N VAL A 244 -41.52 6.67 -7.40
CA VAL A 244 -40.30 7.26 -7.95
C VAL A 244 -39.72 6.36 -9.04
N TYR A 245 -39.64 5.04 -8.83
CA TYR A 245 -39.18 4.10 -9.87
C TYR A 245 -40.00 4.22 -11.17
N ASN A 246 -41.33 4.14 -11.07
CA ASN A 246 -42.22 4.21 -12.23
C ASN A 246 -42.14 5.58 -12.92
N SER A 247 -42.11 6.66 -12.14
CA SER A 247 -41.97 8.03 -12.64
C SER A 247 -40.65 8.22 -13.40
N MET A 248 -39.51 7.81 -12.82
CA MET A 248 -38.20 7.97 -13.46
C MET A 248 -38.08 7.10 -14.71
N LYS A 249 -38.59 5.86 -14.67
CA LYS A 249 -38.60 4.96 -15.83
C LYS A 249 -39.40 5.53 -17.01
N SER A 250 -40.52 6.21 -16.74
CA SER A 250 -41.37 6.80 -17.79
C SER A 250 -40.73 7.98 -18.53
N ARG A 251 -39.70 8.61 -17.94
CA ARG A 251 -39.05 9.81 -18.49
C ARG A 251 -38.01 9.54 -19.58
N ASN A 252 -37.61 8.27 -19.79
CA ASN A 252 -36.67 7.84 -20.84
C ASN A 252 -35.39 8.69 -20.94
N PHE A 253 -34.52 8.57 -19.93
CA PHE A 253 -33.27 9.33 -19.87
C PHE A 253 -32.21 8.79 -20.83
N ASP A 254 -31.48 9.72 -21.47
CA ASP A 254 -30.37 9.44 -22.38
C ASP A 254 -29.05 9.18 -21.64
N VAL A 255 -28.80 9.92 -20.55
CA VAL A 255 -27.55 9.87 -19.76
C VAL A 255 -27.87 9.97 -18.27
N GLY A 256 -27.19 9.16 -17.46
CA GLY A 256 -27.24 9.22 -16.00
C GLY A 256 -25.92 9.69 -15.40
N ILE A 257 -25.96 10.57 -14.40
CA ILE A 257 -24.79 11.05 -13.65
C ILE A 257 -24.99 10.73 -12.16
N TYR A 258 -24.05 10.01 -11.58
CA TYR A 258 -24.10 9.61 -10.17
C TYR A 258 -22.76 9.89 -9.47
N GLU A 259 -22.80 10.13 -8.17
CA GLU A 259 -21.58 10.24 -7.37
C GLU A 259 -21.13 8.85 -6.87
N PRO A 260 -19.88 8.41 -7.11
CA PRO A 260 -19.39 7.09 -6.70
C PRO A 260 -18.99 7.03 -5.22
N LEU A 261 -19.77 7.70 -4.37
CA LEU A 261 -19.83 7.53 -2.92
C LEU A 261 -20.99 6.61 -2.51
N SER A 262 -21.91 6.35 -3.43
CA SER A 262 -22.99 5.36 -3.34
C SER A 262 -23.15 4.68 -4.70
N VAL A 263 -23.38 3.38 -4.69
CA VAL A 263 -23.70 2.57 -5.88
C VAL A 263 -25.21 2.35 -6.02
N CYS A 264 -26.01 2.74 -5.03
CA CYS A 264 -27.47 2.63 -5.07
C CYS A 264 -28.09 3.34 -6.29
N GLY A 265 -27.65 4.57 -6.57
CA GLY A 265 -28.10 5.34 -7.74
C GLY A 265 -27.68 4.71 -9.06
N LEU A 266 -26.47 4.13 -9.10
CA LEU A 266 -25.95 3.43 -10.28
C LEU A 266 -26.77 2.17 -10.61
N GLY A 267 -27.06 1.34 -9.60
CA GLY A 267 -27.93 0.19 -9.75
C GLY A 267 -29.34 0.57 -10.18
N PHE A 268 -29.92 1.62 -9.58
CA PHE A 268 -31.22 2.17 -9.96
C PHE A 268 -31.26 2.67 -11.42
N MET A 269 -30.25 3.43 -11.86
CA MET A 269 -30.12 3.90 -13.23
C MET A 269 -30.14 2.73 -14.23
N HIS A 270 -29.42 1.66 -13.92
CA HIS A 270 -29.44 0.44 -14.73
C HIS A 270 -30.83 -0.20 -14.75
N ALA A 271 -31.53 -0.27 -13.62
CA ALA A 271 -32.87 -0.85 -13.50
C ALA A 271 -33.95 -0.08 -14.29
N ILE A 272 -33.79 1.24 -14.48
CA ILE A 272 -34.70 2.06 -15.30
C ILE A 272 -34.27 2.15 -16.78
N GLY A 273 -33.20 1.46 -17.18
CA GLY A 273 -32.77 1.34 -18.57
C GLY A 273 -31.66 2.29 -19.03
N ILE A 274 -31.07 3.09 -18.13
CA ILE A 274 -29.95 3.96 -18.48
C ILE A 274 -28.67 3.11 -18.53
N ARG A 275 -28.07 3.01 -19.72
CA ARG A 275 -26.79 2.32 -19.95
C ARG A 275 -25.60 3.28 -20.12
N ARG A 276 -25.87 4.55 -20.39
CA ARG A 276 -24.88 5.61 -20.58
C ARG A 276 -24.72 6.39 -19.28
N THR A 277 -23.87 5.91 -18.39
CA THR A 277 -23.63 6.52 -17.08
C THR A 277 -22.29 7.24 -17.03
N ILE A 278 -22.22 8.29 -16.21
CA ILE A 278 -21.00 9.02 -15.87
C ILE A 278 -20.90 9.09 -14.36
N SER A 279 -19.77 8.67 -13.79
CA SER A 279 -19.52 8.85 -12.36
C SER A 279 -18.92 10.25 -12.13
N ALA A 280 -19.37 11.01 -11.14
CA ALA A 280 -18.85 12.32 -10.81
C ALA A 280 -18.40 12.39 -9.35
N SER A 281 -17.09 12.47 -9.12
CA SER A 281 -16.51 12.55 -7.77
C SER A 281 -16.49 13.99 -7.29
N SER A 282 -17.16 14.30 -6.18
CA SER A 282 -17.11 15.64 -5.58
C SER A 282 -15.81 15.90 -4.80
N CYS A 283 -15.14 14.84 -4.34
CA CYS A 283 -13.75 14.88 -3.89
C CYS A 283 -12.79 14.83 -5.08
N VAL A 284 -11.50 15.11 -4.83
CA VAL A 284 -10.47 15.11 -5.88
C VAL A 284 -10.38 13.75 -6.57
N PHE A 285 -10.17 12.68 -5.80
CA PHE A 285 -10.29 11.29 -6.24
C PHE A 285 -10.79 10.42 -5.08
N TYR A 286 -11.51 9.34 -5.40
CA TYR A 286 -11.82 8.27 -4.47
C TYR A 286 -10.89 7.09 -4.71
N ASP A 287 -10.05 6.74 -3.73
CA ASP A 287 -9.12 5.61 -3.83
C ASP A 287 -9.84 4.30 -4.19
N SER A 288 -11.06 4.11 -3.67
CA SER A 288 -11.93 2.97 -3.96
C SER A 288 -12.39 2.88 -5.42
N VAL A 289 -12.48 4.02 -6.13
CA VAL A 289 -12.91 4.06 -7.53
C VAL A 289 -11.74 3.82 -8.47
N VAL A 290 -10.58 4.42 -8.18
CA VAL A 290 -9.36 4.35 -9.01
C VAL A 290 -9.02 2.90 -9.39
N ASN A 291 -8.97 2.01 -8.40
CA ASN A 291 -8.65 0.60 -8.62
C ASN A 291 -9.73 -0.12 -9.47
N VAL A 292 -11.00 0.21 -9.26
CA VAL A 292 -12.15 -0.41 -9.94
C VAL A 292 -12.19 -0.01 -11.41
N VAL A 293 -11.80 1.21 -11.76
CA VAL A 293 -11.77 1.69 -13.15
C VAL A 293 -10.47 1.31 -13.89
N GLY A 294 -9.57 0.57 -13.22
CA GLY A 294 -8.32 0.07 -13.80
C GLY A 294 -7.20 1.09 -13.87
N GLU A 295 -7.26 2.14 -13.04
CA GLU A 295 -6.19 3.11 -12.83
C GLU A 295 -5.24 2.67 -11.71
N PRO A 296 -3.93 2.96 -11.82
CA PRO A 296 -2.97 2.57 -10.79
C PRO A 296 -3.15 3.41 -9.51
N LEU A 297 -3.11 2.74 -8.36
CA LEU A 297 -3.00 3.39 -7.04
C LEU A 297 -1.52 3.71 -6.74
N GLU A 298 -1.09 4.92 -7.09
CA GLU A 298 0.31 5.40 -6.98
C GLU A 298 0.70 5.86 -5.57
N LEU A 299 0.39 5.05 -4.55
CA LEU A 299 0.52 5.37 -3.12
C LEU A 299 1.98 5.58 -2.64
N SER A 300 2.96 5.39 -3.52
CA SER A 300 4.37 5.68 -3.25
C SER A 300 4.69 7.17 -3.21
N HIS A 301 3.90 8.00 -3.91
CA HIS A 301 4.11 9.45 -4.04
C HIS A 301 2.81 10.25 -4.11
N VAL A 302 1.66 9.62 -4.37
CA VAL A 302 0.34 10.28 -4.30
C VAL A 302 -0.27 10.03 -2.91
N PRO A 303 -0.60 11.08 -2.14
CA PRO A 303 -1.29 10.93 -0.86
C PRO A 303 -2.70 10.34 -1.07
N ALA A 304 -3.05 9.35 -0.25
CA ALA A 304 -4.40 8.80 -0.15
C ALA A 304 -5.40 9.89 0.24
N GLN A 305 -6.69 9.69 -0.06
CA GLN A 305 -7.73 10.70 0.15
C GLN A 305 -7.75 11.28 1.58
N MET A 306 -7.51 10.46 2.61
CA MET A 306 -7.46 10.86 4.03
C MET A 306 -6.04 10.87 4.61
N SER A 307 -5.02 10.95 3.76
CA SER A 307 -3.63 11.02 4.21
C SER A 307 -3.29 12.38 4.80
N LYS A 308 -2.39 12.38 5.79
CA LYS A 308 -1.83 13.59 6.40
C LYS A 308 -0.50 14.04 5.82
N PHE A 309 -0.01 13.34 4.80
CA PHE A 309 1.30 13.58 4.22
C PHE A 309 1.20 14.24 2.84
N GLY A 310 2.29 14.89 2.43
CA GLY A 310 2.51 15.32 1.05
C GLY A 310 3.11 14.22 0.18
N GLU A 311 3.65 14.60 -0.97
CA GLU A 311 4.24 13.64 -1.93
C GLU A 311 5.60 13.09 -1.50
N ASP A 312 6.37 13.87 -0.77
CA ASP A 312 7.67 13.48 -0.24
C ASP A 312 7.50 12.69 1.07
N MET A 313 7.38 11.36 0.94
CA MET A 313 7.14 10.46 2.06
C MET A 313 8.34 9.54 2.35
N SER A 314 8.69 9.43 3.63
CA SER A 314 9.55 8.36 4.16
C SER A 314 8.86 7.00 4.06
N LEU A 315 9.62 5.91 4.28
CA LEU A 315 9.07 4.57 4.24
C LEU A 315 7.91 4.35 5.24
N SER A 316 8.03 4.86 6.46
CA SER A 316 6.97 4.77 7.48
C SER A 316 5.72 5.55 7.08
N GLU A 317 5.89 6.71 6.46
CA GLU A 317 4.78 7.54 5.98
C GLU A 317 4.09 6.87 4.79
N ARG A 318 4.85 6.26 3.87
CA ARG A 318 4.28 5.45 2.78
C ARG A 318 3.50 4.24 3.28
N VAL A 319 3.99 3.55 4.31
CA VAL A 319 3.25 2.44 4.96
C VAL A 319 1.94 2.95 5.55
N HIS A 320 1.96 4.09 6.24
CA HIS A 320 0.75 4.67 6.79
C HIS A 320 -0.22 5.17 5.69
N ASN A 321 0.30 5.79 4.62
CA ASN A 321 -0.47 6.22 3.45
C ASN A 321 -1.19 5.03 2.81
N TYR A 322 -0.47 3.91 2.63
CA TYR A 322 -1.04 2.64 2.15
C TYR A 322 -2.15 2.13 3.07
N GLN A 323 -1.89 2.06 4.37
CA GLN A 323 -2.88 1.61 5.35
C GLN A 323 -4.13 2.50 5.37
N MET A 324 -3.96 3.82 5.23
CA MET A 324 -5.06 4.76 5.17
C MET A 324 -5.94 4.53 3.94
N SER A 325 -5.32 4.38 2.77
CA SER A 325 -6.02 4.07 1.52
C SER A 325 -6.81 2.76 1.62
N LYS A 326 -6.19 1.70 2.17
CA LYS A 326 -6.85 0.39 2.34
C LYS A 326 -7.95 0.38 3.39
N ALA A 327 -7.82 1.16 4.45
CA ALA A 327 -8.89 1.31 5.44
C ALA A 327 -10.12 1.98 4.82
N LEU A 328 -9.93 3.07 4.06
CA LEU A 328 -11.02 3.76 3.38
C LEU A 328 -11.66 2.92 2.26
N GLU A 329 -10.84 2.22 1.46
CA GLU A 329 -11.32 1.27 0.44
C GLU A 329 -12.20 0.19 1.07
N GLY A 330 -11.78 -0.36 2.23
CA GLY A 330 -12.56 -1.34 2.98
C GLY A 330 -13.94 -0.82 3.41
N VAL A 331 -14.01 0.39 3.98
CA VAL A 331 -15.28 1.02 4.39
C VAL A 331 -16.22 1.22 3.20
N ASN A 332 -15.69 1.78 2.09
CA ASN A 332 -16.50 2.06 0.91
C ASN A 332 -16.98 0.76 0.24
N PHE A 333 -16.12 -0.24 0.11
CA PHE A 333 -16.50 -1.52 -0.49
C PHE A 333 -17.54 -2.24 0.35
N GLU A 334 -17.40 -2.27 1.68
CA GLU A 334 -18.44 -2.83 2.55
C GLU A 334 -19.79 -2.13 2.33
N GLY A 335 -19.81 -0.81 2.25
CA GLY A 335 -21.01 -0.03 1.91
C GLY A 335 -21.57 -0.39 0.54
N PHE A 336 -20.73 -0.51 -0.49
CA PHE A 336 -21.15 -0.85 -1.84
C PHE A 336 -21.70 -2.28 -1.96
N GLU A 337 -21.12 -3.24 -1.24
CA GLU A 337 -21.64 -4.62 -1.15
C GLU A 337 -23.04 -4.64 -0.53
N VAL A 338 -23.27 -3.83 0.51
CA VAL A 338 -24.58 -3.74 1.16
C VAL A 338 -25.61 -3.09 0.23
N GLU A 339 -25.29 -1.96 -0.39
CA GLU A 339 -26.18 -1.30 -1.35
C GLU A 339 -26.46 -2.19 -2.57
N THR A 340 -25.48 -2.99 -2.99
CA THR A 340 -25.63 -3.95 -4.09
C THR A 340 -26.67 -5.01 -3.81
N LYS A 341 -26.62 -5.61 -2.61
CA LYS A 341 -27.66 -6.54 -2.19
C LYS A 341 -29.03 -5.87 -2.15
N LEU A 342 -29.12 -4.64 -1.64
CA LEU A 342 -30.39 -3.91 -1.56
C LEU A 342 -31.01 -3.66 -2.94
N TYR A 343 -30.26 -3.20 -3.93
CA TYR A 343 -30.85 -3.00 -5.27
C TYR A 343 -31.10 -4.33 -6.00
N GLN A 344 -30.32 -5.38 -5.74
CA GLN A 344 -30.54 -6.72 -6.31
C GLN A 344 -31.76 -7.44 -5.72
N GLU A 345 -32.16 -7.11 -4.49
CA GLU A 345 -33.42 -7.57 -3.90
C GLU A 345 -34.65 -6.99 -4.64
N HIS A 346 -34.50 -5.82 -5.27
CA HIS A 346 -35.58 -5.12 -5.96
C HIS A 346 -35.55 -5.33 -7.49
N PHE A 347 -34.36 -5.48 -8.08
CA PHE A 347 -34.14 -5.45 -9.53
C PHE A 347 -33.09 -6.48 -9.97
N ASP A 348 -33.25 -7.04 -11.17
CA ASP A 348 -32.23 -7.89 -11.80
C ASP A 348 -31.12 -7.02 -12.43
N VAL A 349 -30.06 -6.75 -11.66
CA VAL A 349 -29.01 -5.77 -11.98
C VAL A 349 -27.61 -6.35 -11.64
N PRO A 350 -26.58 -6.13 -12.50
CA PRO A 350 -25.21 -6.58 -12.24
C PRO A 350 -24.56 -6.03 -10.98
N ASP A 351 -23.41 -6.61 -10.59
CA ASP A 351 -22.58 -6.10 -9.49
C ASP A 351 -22.06 -4.70 -9.77
N TRP A 352 -21.90 -3.90 -8.71
CA TRP A 352 -21.46 -2.52 -8.81
C TRP A 352 -20.08 -2.37 -9.48
N ARG A 353 -19.19 -3.37 -9.38
CA ARG A 353 -17.86 -3.31 -10.01
C ARG A 353 -17.92 -3.41 -11.53
N GLU A 354 -18.94 -4.06 -12.07
CA GLU A 354 -19.19 -4.13 -13.52
C GLU A 354 -19.81 -2.83 -13.99
N LEU A 355 -20.87 -2.38 -13.30
CA LEU A 355 -21.57 -1.13 -13.63
C LEU A 355 -20.66 0.11 -13.55
N MET A 356 -19.79 0.18 -12.55
CA MET A 356 -18.88 1.31 -12.38
C MET A 356 -17.83 1.33 -13.49
N LEU A 357 -17.27 0.17 -13.87
CA LEU A 357 -16.31 0.06 -14.97
C LEU A 357 -16.93 0.45 -16.33
N ASP A 358 -18.18 0.06 -16.55
CA ASP A 358 -18.91 0.34 -17.80
C ASP A 358 -19.39 1.78 -17.94
N SER A 359 -19.21 2.61 -16.89
CA SER A 359 -19.44 4.04 -17.02
C SER A 359 -18.61 4.63 -18.17
N SER A 360 -19.24 5.53 -18.93
CA SER A 360 -18.66 6.09 -20.15
C SER A 360 -17.46 6.99 -19.83
N PHE A 361 -17.58 7.80 -18.77
CA PHE A 361 -16.52 8.65 -18.24
C PHE A 361 -16.58 8.72 -16.71
N HIS A 362 -15.45 9.13 -16.12
CA HIS A 362 -15.27 9.40 -14.69
C HIS A 362 -14.87 10.87 -14.50
N PHE A 363 -15.84 11.70 -14.14
CA PHE A 363 -15.59 13.07 -13.75
C PHE A 363 -14.96 13.12 -12.36
N VAL A 364 -13.87 13.87 -12.23
CA VAL A 364 -13.15 14.05 -10.96
C VAL A 364 -12.99 15.53 -10.65
N ASN A 365 -13.23 15.93 -9.39
CA ASN A 365 -13.07 17.32 -8.94
C ASN A 365 -11.60 17.67 -8.68
N ALA A 366 -10.73 17.32 -9.63
CA ALA A 366 -9.31 17.59 -9.62
C ALA A 366 -8.96 18.67 -10.66
N ILE A 367 -7.99 19.51 -10.33
CA ILE A 367 -7.42 20.49 -11.26
C ILE A 367 -5.97 20.05 -11.51
N PRO A 368 -5.60 19.57 -12.71
CA PRO A 368 -4.28 18.98 -12.95
C PRO A 368 -3.09 19.90 -12.62
N TYR A 369 -3.28 21.22 -12.77
CA TYR A 369 -2.26 22.22 -12.44
C TYR A 369 -2.14 22.54 -10.95
N LEU A 370 -3.12 22.11 -10.14
CA LEU A 370 -3.15 22.29 -8.69
C LEU A 370 -2.82 21.00 -7.96
N ASP A 371 -3.32 19.87 -8.46
CA ASP A 371 -3.29 18.58 -7.76
C ASP A 371 -1.93 17.85 -7.86
N PHE A 372 -1.76 16.78 -7.08
CA PHE A 372 -0.65 15.86 -7.19
C PHE A 372 -0.62 15.19 -8.57
N PRO A 373 0.52 15.21 -9.30
CA PRO A 373 0.64 14.50 -10.57
C PRO A 373 0.39 13.00 -10.40
N ARG A 374 -0.39 12.42 -11.33
CA ARG A 374 -0.74 11.00 -11.31
C ARG A 374 -1.10 10.47 -12.69
N THR A 375 -1.08 9.16 -12.84
CA THR A 375 -1.56 8.45 -14.03
C THR A 375 -3.09 8.32 -13.99
N VAL A 376 -3.76 8.65 -15.09
CA VAL A 376 -5.20 8.49 -15.29
C VAL A 376 -5.48 7.86 -16.65
N THR A 377 -6.61 7.17 -16.79
CA THR A 377 -7.10 6.63 -18.06
C THR A 377 -7.71 7.74 -18.91
N GLN A 378 -7.92 7.48 -20.19
CA GLN A 378 -8.64 8.41 -21.08
C GLN A 378 -10.12 8.58 -20.70
N LYS A 379 -10.68 7.71 -19.83
CA LYS A 379 -12.04 7.84 -19.31
C LYS A 379 -12.16 8.85 -18.16
N THR A 380 -11.06 9.21 -17.51
CA THR A 380 -11.08 10.12 -16.36
C THR A 380 -10.90 11.56 -16.83
N ILE A 381 -11.93 12.38 -16.57
CA ILE A 381 -11.98 13.78 -17.01
C ILE A 381 -11.95 14.70 -15.79
N SER A 382 -10.92 15.52 -15.71
CA SER A 382 -10.72 16.48 -14.64
C SER A 382 -11.60 17.72 -14.82
N ILE A 383 -12.63 17.84 -13.99
CA ILE A 383 -13.60 18.94 -14.01
C ILE A 383 -13.51 19.83 -12.76
N GLY A 384 -12.36 19.78 -12.06
CA GLY A 384 -12.14 20.60 -10.88
C GLY A 384 -12.25 22.09 -11.18
N GLY A 385 -12.75 22.85 -10.22
CA GLY A 385 -12.99 24.28 -10.39
C GLY A 385 -14.33 24.63 -11.06
N ILE A 386 -15.17 23.66 -11.43
CA ILE A 386 -16.51 23.92 -11.99
C ILE A 386 -17.44 24.74 -11.08
N SER A 387 -17.21 24.65 -9.77
CA SER A 387 -17.92 25.44 -8.75
C SER A 387 -17.39 26.87 -8.61
N ILE A 388 -16.24 27.19 -9.22
CA ILE A 388 -15.67 28.54 -9.23
C ILE A 388 -16.27 29.30 -10.41
N ASP A 389 -17.00 30.36 -10.09
CA ASP A 389 -17.60 31.26 -11.07
C ASP A 389 -16.89 32.61 -10.95
N MET A 390 -15.79 32.79 -11.68
CA MET A 390 -14.95 33.98 -11.58
C MET A 390 -15.72 35.25 -11.99
N GLU A 391 -16.56 35.18 -13.02
CA GLU A 391 -17.39 36.31 -13.45
C GLU A 391 -18.35 36.74 -12.33
N PHE A 392 -19.03 35.77 -11.70
CA PHE A 392 -19.86 36.05 -10.53
C PHE A 392 -19.06 36.63 -9.37
N ILE A 393 -17.90 36.04 -9.02
CA ILE A 393 -17.06 36.48 -7.90
C ILE A 393 -16.53 37.91 -8.12
N GLU A 394 -16.12 38.24 -9.35
CA GLU A 394 -15.65 39.58 -9.72
C GLU A 394 -16.77 40.62 -9.71
N SER A 395 -18.01 40.20 -10.01
CA SER A 395 -19.18 41.08 -9.94
C SER A 395 -19.64 41.43 -8.52
N GLN A 396 -19.23 40.66 -7.51
CA GLN A 396 -19.65 40.86 -6.13
C GLN A 396 -19.10 42.17 -5.56
N LYS A 397 -19.99 43.00 -5.03
CA LYS A 397 -19.64 44.19 -4.26
C LYS A 397 -19.75 43.89 -2.77
N LEU A 398 -18.72 44.26 -2.00
CA LEU A 398 -18.83 44.22 -0.54
C LEU A 398 -19.87 45.23 -0.06
N SER A 399 -20.67 44.83 0.94
CA SER A 399 -21.56 45.77 1.62
C SER A 399 -20.73 46.83 2.37
N LYS A 400 -21.37 47.96 2.68
CA LYS A 400 -20.74 49.03 3.46
C LYS A 400 -20.20 48.50 4.80
N GLU A 401 -20.97 47.64 5.47
CA GLU A 401 -20.56 46.97 6.72
C GLU A 401 -19.20 46.25 6.58
N TRP A 402 -19.04 45.37 5.58
CA TRP A 402 -17.79 44.64 5.39
C TRP A 402 -16.65 45.54 4.92
N SER A 403 -16.96 46.58 4.15
CA SER A 403 -15.97 47.59 3.79
C SER A 403 -15.44 48.32 5.02
N ASP A 404 -16.33 48.76 5.92
CA ASP A 404 -15.98 49.48 7.14
C ASP A 404 -15.12 48.58 8.06
N VAL A 405 -15.44 47.28 8.17
CA VAL A 405 -14.63 46.31 8.93
C VAL A 405 -13.21 46.19 8.37
N LEU A 406 -13.06 46.15 7.04
CA LEU A 406 -11.75 46.06 6.38
C LEU A 406 -10.93 47.36 6.46
N ASP A 407 -11.54 48.50 6.77
CA ASP A 407 -10.87 49.81 6.92
C ASP A 407 -10.33 50.07 8.33
N ILE A 408 -10.75 49.28 9.33
CA ILE A 408 -10.32 49.49 10.72
C ILE A 408 -8.79 49.41 10.86
N ARG A 409 -8.14 48.51 10.11
CA ARG A 409 -6.69 48.27 10.19
C ARG A 409 -6.08 47.97 8.82
N LYS A 410 -4.76 48.12 8.76
CA LYS A 410 -3.97 47.95 7.53
C LYS A 410 -4.04 46.53 6.94
N HIS A 411 -4.08 45.52 7.81
CA HIS A 411 -4.09 44.11 7.40
C HIS A 411 -5.36 43.44 7.90
N ASN A 412 -5.90 42.50 7.12
CA ASN A 412 -7.13 41.79 7.45
C ASN A 412 -6.93 40.28 7.25
N MET A 413 -7.39 39.47 8.21
CA MET A 413 -7.37 38.01 8.10
C MET A 413 -8.77 37.45 8.33
N LEU A 414 -9.24 36.61 7.40
CA LEU A 414 -10.47 35.84 7.59
C LEU A 414 -10.16 34.56 8.37
N ILE A 415 -11.06 34.12 9.24
CA ILE A 415 -10.99 32.84 9.96
C ILE A 415 -12.32 32.09 9.76
N SER A 416 -12.28 30.91 9.12
CA SER A 416 -13.46 30.07 8.87
C SER A 416 -13.10 28.59 8.78
N PHE A 417 -13.71 27.76 9.63
CA PHE A 417 -13.52 26.31 9.65
C PHE A 417 -14.60 25.54 8.87
N GLY A 418 -15.33 26.23 7.99
CA GLY A 418 -16.39 25.64 7.16
C GLY A 418 -17.77 25.68 7.83
N SER A 419 -18.67 24.82 7.37
CA SER A 419 -20.08 24.77 7.82
C SER A 419 -20.43 23.53 8.66
N LEU A 420 -19.62 22.46 8.59
CA LEU A 420 -19.84 21.22 9.34
C LEU A 420 -19.25 21.27 10.74
N VAL A 421 -17.97 21.61 10.83
CA VAL A 421 -17.26 21.75 12.09
C VAL A 421 -17.38 23.19 12.55
N ARG A 422 -18.12 23.42 13.64
CA ARG A 422 -18.37 24.76 14.17
C ARG A 422 -17.18 25.23 15.00
N SER A 423 -16.81 26.50 14.83
CA SER A 423 -15.74 27.15 15.61
C SER A 423 -16.07 27.19 17.10
N GLN A 424 -17.36 27.26 17.46
CA GLN A 424 -17.81 27.31 18.85
C GLN A 424 -17.49 26.03 19.65
N ASP A 425 -17.38 24.89 18.97
CA ASP A 425 -17.11 23.57 19.56
C ASP A 425 -15.61 23.30 19.75
N MET A 426 -14.76 24.26 19.35
CA MET A 426 -13.30 24.16 19.45
C MET A 426 -12.85 23.99 20.92
N PRO A 427 -11.89 23.10 21.21
CA PRO A 427 -11.29 22.97 22.53
C PRO A 427 -10.76 24.31 23.07
N ILE A 428 -10.99 24.54 24.37
CA ILE A 428 -10.66 25.80 25.04
C ILE A 428 -9.16 26.16 24.88
N GLU A 429 -8.27 25.16 24.97
CA GLU A 429 -6.82 25.33 24.79
C GLU A 429 -6.48 25.95 23.43
N TRP A 430 -7.10 25.45 22.36
CA TRP A 430 -6.86 25.88 20.99
C TRP A 430 -7.48 27.25 20.71
N ARG A 431 -8.70 27.46 21.23
CA ARG A 431 -9.37 28.76 21.16
C ARG A 431 -8.57 29.86 21.87
N ARG A 432 -7.95 29.53 23.02
CA ARG A 432 -7.04 30.41 23.76
C ARG A 432 -5.75 30.69 22.99
N GLY A 433 -5.19 29.67 22.34
CA GLY A 433 -4.04 29.81 21.44
C GLY A 433 -4.27 30.82 20.31
N LEU A 434 -5.38 30.66 19.60
CA LEU A 434 -5.80 31.61 18.55
C LEU A 434 -6.03 33.01 19.12
N LEU A 435 -6.69 33.13 20.27
CA LEU A 435 -6.93 34.43 20.91
C LEU A 435 -5.62 35.16 21.24
N GLU A 436 -4.62 34.45 21.75
CA GLU A 436 -3.31 35.03 22.08
C GLU A 436 -2.52 35.41 20.83
N ALA A 437 -2.57 34.58 19.79
CA ALA A 437 -1.98 34.93 18.50
C ALA A 437 -2.62 36.19 17.91
N ILE A 438 -3.95 36.31 17.95
CA ILE A 438 -4.67 37.49 17.48
C ILE A 438 -4.29 38.73 18.30
N ARG A 439 -4.27 38.61 19.64
CA ARG A 439 -3.89 39.72 20.53
C ARG A 439 -2.48 40.24 20.21
N SER A 440 -1.58 39.37 19.80
CA SER A 440 -0.21 39.74 19.46
C SER A 440 -0.04 40.50 18.15
N GLU A 441 -1.10 40.63 17.34
CA GLU A 441 -1.10 41.29 16.03
C GLU A 441 -2.06 42.51 16.01
N PRO A 442 -1.81 43.57 16.80
CA PRO A 442 -2.76 44.67 17.01
C PRO A 442 -3.06 45.49 15.74
N ASN A 443 -2.23 45.37 14.70
CA ASN A 443 -2.36 46.04 13.40
C ASN A 443 -3.15 45.21 12.35
N VAL A 444 -3.72 44.07 12.76
CA VAL A 444 -4.48 43.15 11.90
C VAL A 444 -5.90 43.04 12.43
N THR A 445 -6.92 43.23 11.57
CA THR A 445 -8.32 42.91 11.91
C THR A 445 -8.58 41.44 11.55
N PHE A 446 -9.05 40.66 12.53
CA PHE A 446 -9.42 39.26 12.34
C PHE A 446 -10.93 39.13 12.24
N ILE A 447 -11.43 38.69 11.10
CA ILE A 447 -12.85 38.40 10.87
C ILE A 447 -13.05 36.92 11.17
N TRP A 448 -13.73 36.57 12.26
CA TRP A 448 -13.93 35.18 12.67
C TRP A 448 -15.39 34.75 12.48
N LYS A 449 -15.62 33.84 11.53
CA LYS A 449 -16.89 33.12 11.42
C LYS A 449 -17.09 32.24 12.66
N TYR A 450 -18.05 32.60 13.51
CA TYR A 450 -18.29 31.97 14.80
C TYR A 450 -19.79 31.83 15.05
N GLU A 451 -20.25 30.62 15.37
CA GLU A 451 -21.67 30.25 15.33
C GLU A 451 -22.50 30.76 16.53
N SER A 452 -21.86 31.26 17.59
CA SER A 452 -22.51 31.74 18.82
C SER A 452 -22.31 33.25 19.03
N ASP A 453 -23.29 33.91 19.66
CA ASP A 453 -23.17 35.31 20.10
C ASP A 453 -22.39 35.43 21.43
N ASP A 454 -22.16 34.32 22.15
CA ASP A 454 -21.35 34.32 23.37
C ASP A 454 -19.86 34.36 23.03
N VAL A 455 -19.35 35.59 22.98
CA VAL A 455 -17.94 35.93 22.76
C VAL A 455 -17.29 36.56 23.99
N SER A 456 -17.89 36.37 25.18
CA SER A 456 -17.41 36.93 26.45
C SER A 456 -15.98 36.51 26.79
N TRP A 457 -15.57 35.31 26.37
CA TRP A 457 -14.23 34.76 26.53
C TRP A 457 -13.14 35.52 25.73
N ALA A 458 -13.51 36.32 24.73
CA ALA A 458 -12.61 37.16 23.95
C ALA A 458 -12.57 38.62 24.43
N LYS A 459 -13.19 38.93 25.58
CA LYS A 459 -13.24 40.29 26.13
C LYS A 459 -11.85 40.89 26.28
N GLY A 460 -11.70 42.15 25.84
CA GLY A 460 -10.44 42.88 25.87
C GLY A 460 -9.55 42.73 24.64
N VAL A 461 -9.99 41.97 23.62
CA VAL A 461 -9.30 41.86 22.33
C VAL A 461 -10.04 42.70 21.28
N SER A 462 -9.49 43.87 20.94
CA SER A 462 -10.17 44.88 20.10
C SER A 462 -9.97 44.69 18.59
N ASN A 463 -9.21 43.67 18.18
CA ASN A 463 -8.87 43.40 16.79
C ASN A 463 -9.54 42.13 16.24
N ILE A 464 -10.62 41.67 16.86
CA ILE A 464 -11.48 40.58 16.37
C ILE A 464 -12.87 41.13 16.05
N HIS A 465 -13.41 40.69 14.91
CA HIS A 465 -14.79 40.90 14.50
C HIS A 465 -15.46 39.53 14.32
N PHE A 466 -16.43 39.21 15.17
CA PHE A 466 -17.17 37.95 15.10
C PHE A 466 -18.42 38.10 14.23
N SER A 467 -18.72 37.09 13.41
CA SER A 467 -19.98 37.00 12.68
C SER A 467 -20.41 35.55 12.51
N LYS A 468 -21.71 35.26 12.55
CA LYS A 468 -22.25 33.92 12.26
C LYS A 468 -22.07 33.53 10.80
N TRP A 469 -22.05 34.52 9.91
CA TRP A 469 -21.92 34.32 8.47
C TRP A 469 -21.10 35.42 7.81
N VAL A 470 -20.33 35.05 6.79
CA VAL A 470 -19.43 35.97 6.07
C VAL A 470 -19.61 35.77 4.56
N PRO A 471 -19.54 36.84 3.75
CA PRO A 471 -19.49 36.72 2.29
C PRO A 471 -18.08 36.29 1.87
N GLN A 472 -17.73 35.01 2.12
CA GLN A 472 -16.37 34.48 2.00
C GLN A 472 -15.73 34.78 0.65
N THR A 473 -16.41 34.48 -0.47
CA THR A 473 -15.87 34.71 -1.82
C THR A 473 -15.63 36.20 -2.10
N ALA A 474 -16.56 37.08 -1.69
CA ALA A 474 -16.38 38.53 -1.82
C ALA A 474 -15.19 39.04 -0.99
N LEU A 475 -15.03 38.55 0.25
CA LEU A 475 -13.88 38.91 1.09
C LEU A 475 -12.56 38.39 0.52
N LEU A 476 -12.54 37.14 0.05
CA LEU A 476 -11.36 36.53 -0.57
C LEU A 476 -10.97 37.23 -1.88
N ASN A 477 -11.94 37.71 -2.67
CA ASN A 477 -11.66 38.48 -3.88
C ASN A 477 -11.14 39.89 -3.57
N HIS A 478 -11.47 40.44 -2.40
CA HIS A 478 -11.17 41.84 -2.10
C HIS A 478 -9.66 42.10 -1.84
N PRO A 479 -9.05 43.16 -2.40
CA PRO A 479 -7.61 43.43 -2.26
C PRO A 479 -7.15 43.73 -0.82
N ARG A 480 -8.03 44.30 0.02
CA ARG A 480 -7.76 44.59 1.46
C ARG A 480 -7.66 43.34 2.36
N LEU A 481 -8.09 42.16 1.89
CA LEU A 481 -7.90 40.92 2.65
C LEU A 481 -6.47 40.38 2.44
N SER A 482 -5.71 40.27 3.53
CA SER A 482 -4.29 39.87 3.51
C SER A 482 -4.11 38.36 3.47
N ALA A 483 -4.88 37.61 4.27
CA ALA A 483 -4.73 36.17 4.40
C ALA A 483 -6.03 35.48 4.87
N PHE A 484 -6.07 34.16 4.76
CA PHE A 484 -7.17 33.32 5.24
C PHE A 484 -6.68 32.21 6.18
N LEU A 485 -7.31 32.05 7.35
CA LEU A 485 -7.18 30.86 8.19
C LEU A 485 -8.37 29.94 7.91
N THR A 486 -8.11 28.74 7.41
CA THR A 486 -9.18 27.81 7.04
C THR A 486 -8.88 26.36 7.40
N HIS A 487 -9.93 25.56 7.54
CA HIS A 487 -9.83 24.11 7.71
C HIS A 487 -9.30 23.33 6.48
N GLY A 488 -9.16 23.95 5.30
CA GLY A 488 -8.65 23.25 4.10
C GLY A 488 -9.67 22.38 3.35
N GLY A 489 -10.98 22.59 3.57
CA GLY A 489 -12.00 21.95 2.74
C GLY A 489 -11.86 22.30 1.25
N LEU A 490 -12.13 21.33 0.36
CA LEU A 490 -11.81 21.43 -1.07
C LEU A 490 -12.36 22.69 -1.76
N GLY A 491 -13.58 23.12 -1.43
CA GLY A 491 -14.18 24.34 -1.97
C GLY A 491 -13.34 25.59 -1.65
N SER A 492 -13.08 25.85 -0.36
CA SER A 492 -12.25 26.98 0.08
C SER A 492 -10.81 26.90 -0.41
N THR A 493 -10.24 25.69 -0.49
CA THR A 493 -8.91 25.47 -1.06
C THR A 493 -8.87 25.85 -2.54
N THR A 494 -9.92 25.53 -3.28
CA THR A 494 -10.04 25.90 -4.70
C THR A 494 -10.25 27.40 -4.86
N GLU A 495 -11.11 28.04 -4.07
CA GLU A 495 -11.30 29.49 -4.05
C GLU A 495 -9.98 30.23 -3.79
N LEU A 496 -9.19 29.78 -2.81
CA LEU A 496 -7.86 30.34 -2.51
C LEU A 496 -6.90 30.23 -3.70
N ALA A 497 -6.90 29.07 -4.38
CA ALA A 497 -6.03 28.84 -5.51
C ALA A 497 -6.35 29.78 -6.68
N PHE A 498 -7.64 29.97 -7.01
CA PHE A 498 -8.06 30.88 -8.09
C PHE A 498 -7.91 32.36 -7.73
N LEU A 499 -8.13 32.75 -6.47
CA LEU A 499 -8.08 34.16 -6.03
C LEU A 499 -6.68 34.61 -5.59
N GLY A 500 -5.73 33.68 -5.46
CA GLY A 500 -4.32 33.99 -5.22
C GLY A 500 -4.05 34.62 -3.85
N LYS A 501 -4.72 34.13 -2.80
CA LYS A 501 -4.55 34.61 -1.42
C LYS A 501 -3.67 33.69 -0.58
N PRO A 502 -2.77 34.24 0.26
CA PRO A 502 -2.08 33.48 1.30
C PRO A 502 -3.04 32.84 2.28
N ALA A 503 -2.70 31.65 2.79
CA ALA A 503 -3.50 31.01 3.81
C ALA A 503 -2.70 30.18 4.82
N LEU A 504 -3.25 30.12 6.04
CA LEU A 504 -2.89 29.16 7.07
C LEU A 504 -3.99 28.09 7.09
N MET A 505 -3.63 26.86 6.73
CA MET A 505 -4.56 25.75 6.67
C MET A 505 -4.43 24.90 7.92
N VAL A 506 -5.54 24.71 8.64
CA VAL A 506 -5.62 23.93 9.87
C VAL A 506 -6.64 22.80 9.69
N PRO A 507 -6.22 21.68 9.07
CA PRO A 507 -7.10 20.54 8.81
C PRO A 507 -7.71 19.97 10.09
N ILE A 508 -8.99 19.62 10.03
CA ILE A 508 -9.73 19.04 11.15
C ILE A 508 -9.99 17.54 10.92
N PHE A 509 -10.54 17.15 9.76
CA PHE A 509 -10.91 15.76 9.46
C PHE A 509 -11.08 15.52 7.95
N ALA A 510 -11.40 14.28 7.57
CA ALA A 510 -11.65 13.85 6.19
C ALA A 510 -10.47 14.14 5.24
N ASP A 511 -10.73 14.71 4.06
CA ASP A 511 -9.79 14.98 2.98
C ASP A 511 -8.99 16.29 3.16
N GLN A 512 -9.26 17.04 4.24
CA GLN A 512 -8.72 18.37 4.48
C GLN A 512 -7.20 18.41 4.55
N GLU A 513 -6.57 17.40 5.17
CA GLU A 513 -5.10 17.32 5.23
C GLU A 513 -4.49 17.15 3.84
N ARG A 514 -5.05 16.25 3.03
CA ARG A 514 -4.61 16.01 1.65
C ARG A 514 -4.80 17.26 0.79
N ASN A 515 -5.93 17.96 0.93
CA ASN A 515 -6.19 19.22 0.24
C ASN A 515 -5.25 20.35 0.68
N ALA A 516 -4.91 20.42 1.97
CA ALA A 516 -3.99 21.42 2.48
C ALA A 516 -2.58 21.21 1.93
N ASN A 517 -2.10 19.97 1.94
CA ASN A 517 -0.80 19.61 1.34
C ASN A 517 -0.79 19.82 -0.19
N MET A 518 -1.92 19.57 -0.86
CA MET A 518 -2.12 19.84 -2.29
C MET A 518 -1.91 21.31 -2.64
N LEU A 519 -2.39 22.26 -1.81
CA LEU A 519 -2.17 23.68 -2.07
C LEU A 519 -0.79 24.16 -1.55
N ALA A 520 -0.31 23.61 -0.43
CA ALA A 520 0.94 24.01 0.21
C ALA A 520 2.18 23.78 -0.66
N ARG A 521 2.20 22.72 -1.49
CA ARG A 521 3.30 22.44 -2.43
C ARG A 521 3.58 23.58 -3.41
N HIS A 522 2.60 24.47 -3.64
CA HIS A 522 2.76 25.63 -4.52
C HIS A 522 3.39 26.83 -3.79
N GLY A 523 3.63 26.75 -2.49
CA GLY A 523 4.31 27.77 -1.69
C GLY A 523 3.44 28.96 -1.26
N GLY A 524 2.15 28.97 -1.65
CA GLY A 524 1.21 30.04 -1.33
C GLY A 524 0.50 29.89 0.02
N VAL A 525 0.57 28.72 0.66
CA VAL A 525 -0.10 28.43 1.93
C VAL A 525 0.78 27.60 2.85
N ARG A 526 0.46 27.62 4.14
CA ARG A 526 1.13 26.83 5.19
C ARG A 526 0.15 25.89 5.86
N VAL A 527 0.48 24.61 5.95
CA VAL A 527 -0.29 23.63 6.74
C VAL A 527 0.13 23.70 8.20
N PHE A 528 -0.84 23.69 9.11
CA PHE A 528 -0.61 23.76 10.55
C PHE A 528 -1.50 22.75 11.28
N GLN A 529 -0.87 21.92 12.09
CA GLN A 529 -1.52 20.79 12.75
C GLN A 529 -2.45 21.29 13.87
N LYS A 530 -3.72 20.85 13.85
CA LYS A 530 -4.76 21.29 14.82
C LYS A 530 -4.35 21.10 16.28
N ASN A 531 -3.60 20.03 16.57
CA ASN A 531 -3.14 19.67 17.91
C ASN A 531 -2.10 20.65 18.50
N ASN A 532 -1.57 21.57 17.69
CA ASN A 532 -0.59 22.57 18.10
C ASN A 532 -1.15 24.01 18.07
N LEU A 533 -2.47 24.18 17.97
CA LEU A 533 -3.12 25.49 17.83
C LEU A 533 -2.81 26.46 19.00
N GLU A 534 -2.43 25.94 20.16
CA GLU A 534 -1.92 26.73 21.28
C GLU A 534 -0.64 27.52 20.95
N ASN A 535 0.12 27.10 19.92
CA ASN A 535 1.39 27.69 19.48
C ASN A 535 1.30 28.33 18.08
N VAL A 536 0.11 28.71 17.62
CA VAL A 536 -0.16 29.14 16.23
C VAL A 536 0.38 30.53 15.86
N LYS A 537 0.77 31.34 16.86
CA LYS A 537 1.19 32.75 16.70
C LYS A 537 2.22 32.96 15.57
N THR A 538 3.32 32.21 15.59
CA THR A 538 4.39 32.38 14.58
C THR A 538 3.91 32.04 13.17
N ALA A 539 3.01 31.05 13.03
CA ALA A 539 2.49 30.66 11.74
C ALA A 539 1.52 31.71 11.15
N ILE A 540 0.69 32.33 12.00
CA ILE A 540 -0.17 33.45 11.60
C ILE A 540 0.68 34.64 11.14
N HIS A 541 1.70 35.02 11.91
CA HIS A 541 2.61 36.10 11.57
C HIS A 541 3.30 35.86 10.21
N ASP A 542 3.86 34.66 10.03
CA ASP A 542 4.56 34.29 8.80
C ASP A 542 3.66 34.39 7.57
N VAL A 543 2.44 33.83 7.60
CA VAL A 543 1.50 33.90 6.48
C VAL A 543 1.04 35.33 6.16
N LEU A 544 0.89 36.19 7.19
CA LEU A 544 0.44 37.57 7.01
C LEU A 544 1.49 38.49 6.40
N PHE A 545 2.77 38.29 6.75
CA PHE A 545 3.82 39.27 6.47
C PHE A 545 4.94 38.78 5.57
N ASN A 546 5.11 37.47 5.40
CA ASN A 546 6.06 36.92 4.44
C ASN A 546 5.51 37.04 3.00
N LYS A 547 6.18 37.86 2.20
CA LYS A 547 5.75 38.18 0.82
C LYS A 547 5.81 36.98 -0.12
N ASP A 548 6.56 35.94 0.21
CA ASP A 548 6.68 34.75 -0.65
C ASP A 548 5.35 34.00 -0.77
N TYR A 549 4.56 33.90 0.30
CA TYR A 549 3.22 33.28 0.22
C TYR A 549 2.33 34.01 -0.79
N LEU A 550 2.28 35.34 -0.75
CA LEU A 550 1.47 36.13 -1.68
C LEU A 550 1.98 36.01 -3.12
N LYS A 551 3.30 36.06 -3.30
CA LYS A 551 3.93 35.91 -4.62
C LYS A 551 3.57 34.57 -5.25
N HIS A 552 3.70 33.48 -4.49
CA HIS A 552 3.38 32.13 -4.96
C HIS A 552 1.88 31.92 -5.18
N ALA A 553 1.03 32.40 -4.27
CA ALA A 553 -0.42 32.30 -4.42
C ALA A 553 -0.90 33.02 -5.69
N LYS A 554 -0.39 34.23 -5.96
CA LYS A 554 -0.69 34.97 -7.22
C LYS A 554 -0.21 34.25 -8.47
N LYS A 555 0.99 33.67 -8.44
CA LYS A 555 1.53 32.89 -9.56
C LYS A 555 0.63 31.70 -9.91
N LEU A 556 0.17 30.97 -8.89
CA LEU A 556 -0.76 29.85 -9.09
C LEU A 556 -2.12 30.32 -9.62
N SER A 557 -2.67 31.40 -9.05
CA SER A 557 -3.91 32.02 -9.54
C SER A 557 -3.82 32.42 -11.00
N GLU A 558 -2.71 33.04 -11.43
CA GLU A 558 -2.47 33.38 -12.83
C GLU A 558 -2.48 32.13 -13.72
N LEU A 559 -1.83 31.04 -13.30
CA LEU A 559 -1.83 29.76 -14.03
C LEU A 559 -3.25 29.19 -14.17
N LEU A 560 -4.03 29.17 -13.08
CA LEU A 560 -5.37 28.57 -13.07
C LEU A 560 -6.40 29.37 -13.87
N ASN A 561 -6.34 30.71 -13.81
CA ASN A 561 -7.23 31.57 -14.59
C ASN A 561 -6.91 31.55 -16.09
N ASN A 562 -5.70 31.16 -16.48
CA ASN A 562 -5.26 31.06 -17.89
C ASN A 562 -5.19 29.60 -18.39
N GLN A 563 -5.80 28.65 -17.70
CA GLN A 563 -5.80 27.25 -18.12
C GLN A 563 -6.54 27.06 -19.47
N PRO A 564 -6.07 26.15 -20.34
CA PRO A 564 -6.58 26.04 -21.72
C PRO A 564 -8.01 25.49 -21.81
N THR A 565 -8.50 24.81 -20.78
CA THR A 565 -9.81 24.16 -20.79
C THR A 565 -10.68 24.61 -19.64
N HIS A 566 -11.89 25.06 -19.96
CA HIS A 566 -12.88 25.45 -18.95
C HIS A 566 -13.70 24.23 -18.48
N PRO A 567 -13.83 23.95 -17.17
CA PRO A 567 -14.52 22.77 -16.65
C PRO A 567 -15.97 22.60 -17.12
N LYS A 568 -16.76 23.70 -17.18
CA LYS A 568 -18.14 23.65 -17.69
C LYS A 568 -18.21 23.09 -19.11
N ASN A 569 -17.33 23.57 -20.00
CA ASN A 569 -17.32 23.13 -21.39
C ASN A 569 -16.92 21.67 -21.50
N GLN A 570 -16.00 21.20 -20.65
CA GLN A 570 -15.67 19.77 -20.60
C GLN A 570 -16.89 18.93 -20.20
N VAL A 571 -17.63 19.33 -19.16
CA VAL A 571 -18.84 18.60 -18.74
C VAL A 571 -19.86 18.52 -19.87
N VAL A 572 -20.23 19.65 -20.48
CA VAL A 572 -21.22 19.69 -21.57
C VAL A 572 -20.76 18.81 -22.74
N ASN A 573 -19.54 19.03 -23.24
CA ASN A 573 -19.03 18.29 -24.40
C ASN A 573 -18.97 16.78 -24.15
N GLN A 574 -18.54 16.33 -22.97
CA GLN A 574 -18.42 14.91 -22.66
C GLN A 574 -19.79 14.26 -22.43
N VAL A 575 -20.75 14.97 -21.84
CA VAL A 575 -22.13 14.49 -21.67
C VAL A 575 -22.84 14.38 -23.02
N GLU A 576 -22.74 15.39 -23.88
CA GLU A 576 -23.31 15.35 -25.23
C GLU A 576 -22.71 14.22 -26.07
N PHE A 577 -21.38 14.07 -26.02
CA PHE A 577 -20.68 13.00 -26.71
C PHE A 577 -21.10 11.62 -26.19
N THR A 578 -21.28 11.48 -24.88
CA THR A 578 -21.80 10.25 -24.25
C THR A 578 -23.23 9.96 -24.68
N GLY A 579 -24.12 10.95 -24.67
CA GLY A 579 -25.50 10.81 -25.11
C GLY A 579 -25.61 10.36 -26.57
N LYS A 580 -24.72 10.85 -27.44
CA LYS A 580 -24.72 10.50 -28.87
C LYS A 580 -24.04 9.16 -29.16
N PHE A 581 -22.90 8.86 -28.54
CA PHE A 581 -22.02 7.76 -28.97
C PHE A 581 -21.73 6.70 -27.90
N GLY A 582 -22.01 6.97 -26.63
CA GLY A 582 -21.72 6.04 -25.54
C GLY A 582 -22.66 4.81 -25.49
N PRO A 583 -22.31 3.78 -24.70
CA PRO A 583 -21.12 3.67 -23.83
C PRO A 583 -19.83 3.28 -24.58
N PHE A 584 -18.67 3.36 -23.90
CA PHE A 584 -17.34 3.11 -24.48
C PHE A 584 -16.57 1.96 -23.77
N PRO A 585 -17.03 0.69 -23.88
CA PRO A 585 -16.38 -0.44 -23.22
C PRO A 585 -14.96 -0.73 -23.72
N GLU A 586 -14.63 -0.37 -24.97
CA GLU A 586 -13.30 -0.58 -25.55
C GLU A 586 -12.21 0.29 -24.90
N MET A 587 -12.60 1.31 -24.13
CA MET A 587 -11.70 2.15 -23.34
C MET A 587 -11.45 1.59 -21.93
N ASN A 588 -12.05 0.45 -21.57
CA ASN A 588 -11.79 -0.22 -20.28
C ASN A 588 -10.36 -0.75 -20.24
N SER A 589 -9.63 -0.45 -19.16
CA SER A 589 -8.25 -0.89 -18.97
C SER A 589 -8.19 -2.39 -18.70
N ARG A 590 -7.53 -3.15 -19.59
CA ARG A 590 -7.21 -4.58 -19.37
C ARG A 590 -6.28 -4.81 -18.17
N GLY A 591 -5.59 -3.77 -17.70
CA GLY A 591 -4.73 -3.86 -16.52
C GLY A 591 -5.48 -4.35 -15.27
N ARG A 592 -6.79 -4.09 -15.18
CA ARG A 592 -7.65 -4.59 -14.10
C ARG A 592 -7.76 -6.12 -14.08
N ASP A 593 -7.75 -6.77 -15.24
CA ASP A 593 -7.93 -8.21 -15.35
C ASP A 593 -6.63 -8.99 -15.06
N LEU A 594 -5.51 -8.29 -14.87
CA LEU A 594 -4.20 -8.88 -14.62
C LEU A 594 -3.93 -9.02 -13.13
N GLY A 595 -3.39 -10.17 -12.73
CA GLY A 595 -2.91 -10.37 -11.37
C GLY A 595 -1.63 -9.58 -11.07
N LEU A 596 -1.25 -9.49 -9.79
CA LEU A 596 -0.05 -8.79 -9.33
C LEU A 596 1.22 -9.18 -10.12
N ILE A 597 1.37 -10.46 -10.44
CA ILE A 597 2.55 -11.00 -11.14
C ILE A 597 2.66 -10.42 -12.55
N GLN A 598 1.60 -10.56 -13.35
CA GLN A 598 1.58 -10.13 -14.75
C GLN A 598 1.59 -8.59 -14.86
N ASN A 599 0.82 -7.91 -14.02
CA ASN A 599 0.70 -6.45 -14.07
C ASN A 599 2.04 -5.75 -13.74
N ASN A 600 2.90 -6.39 -12.93
CA ASN A 600 4.22 -5.87 -12.58
C ASN A 600 5.37 -6.58 -13.32
N LEU A 601 5.06 -7.40 -14.33
CA LEU A 601 6.04 -8.15 -15.13
C LEU A 601 7.00 -9.02 -14.30
N ILE A 602 6.55 -9.50 -13.12
CA ILE A 602 7.38 -10.31 -12.21
C ILE A 602 7.72 -11.65 -12.87
N ASP A 603 6.78 -12.22 -13.61
CA ASP A 603 6.98 -13.40 -14.45
C ASP A 603 8.07 -13.18 -15.51
N VAL A 604 8.05 -12.03 -16.20
CA VAL A 604 9.06 -11.68 -17.19
C VAL A 604 10.43 -11.49 -16.54
N TYR A 605 10.52 -10.73 -15.46
CA TYR A 605 11.79 -10.55 -14.74
C TYR A 605 12.33 -11.88 -14.19
N PHE A 606 11.46 -12.75 -13.70
CA PHE A 606 11.85 -14.07 -13.25
C PHE A 606 12.47 -14.89 -14.40
N VAL A 607 11.82 -14.93 -15.57
CA VAL A 607 12.36 -15.64 -16.75
C VAL A 607 13.71 -15.06 -17.21
N LEU A 608 13.86 -13.74 -17.19
CA LEU A 608 15.09 -13.07 -17.63
C LEU A 608 16.26 -13.26 -16.65
N TYR A 609 16.01 -13.19 -15.34
CA TYR A 609 17.08 -13.12 -14.33
C TYR A 609 17.32 -14.43 -13.56
N ALA A 610 16.35 -15.33 -13.47
CA ALA A 610 16.53 -16.60 -12.76
C ALA A 610 17.70 -17.43 -13.33
N PRO A 611 17.92 -17.54 -14.66
CA PRO A 611 19.08 -18.26 -15.20
C PRO A 611 20.42 -17.65 -14.78
N TYR A 612 20.53 -16.31 -14.78
CA TYR A 612 21.74 -15.63 -14.33
C TYR A 612 21.99 -15.85 -12.83
N PHE A 613 20.94 -15.77 -12.01
CA PHE A 613 21.05 -16.07 -10.59
C PHE A 613 21.51 -17.51 -10.34
N VAL A 614 20.98 -18.48 -11.09
CA VAL A 614 21.39 -19.89 -11.02
C VAL A 614 22.84 -20.07 -11.44
N VAL A 615 23.27 -19.50 -12.57
CA VAL A 615 24.66 -19.62 -13.05
C VAL A 615 25.65 -18.93 -12.10
N VAL A 616 25.36 -17.72 -11.61
CA VAL A 616 26.23 -17.01 -10.67
C VAL A 616 26.30 -17.74 -9.33
N THR A 617 25.18 -18.23 -8.83
CA THR A 617 25.16 -19.02 -7.59
C THR A 617 25.93 -20.31 -7.78
N PHE A 618 25.69 -21.07 -8.85
CA PHE A 618 26.41 -22.31 -9.13
C PHE A 618 27.91 -22.07 -9.31
N TYR A 619 28.32 -21.03 -10.03
CA TYR A 619 29.72 -20.67 -10.25
C TYR A 619 30.42 -20.21 -8.95
N LYS A 620 29.79 -19.33 -8.17
CA LYS A 620 30.33 -18.88 -6.87
C LYS A 620 30.37 -20.01 -5.86
N THR A 621 29.31 -20.81 -5.78
CA THR A 621 29.23 -21.97 -4.90
C THR A 621 30.28 -23.01 -5.31
N HIS A 622 30.46 -23.31 -6.60
CA HIS A 622 31.54 -24.18 -7.09
C HIS A 622 32.92 -23.67 -6.69
N ILE A 623 33.23 -22.39 -6.96
CA ILE A 623 34.53 -21.79 -6.60
C ILE A 623 34.76 -21.75 -5.08
N MET A 624 33.75 -21.37 -4.31
CA MET A 624 33.84 -21.22 -2.86
C MET A 624 34.02 -22.56 -2.14
N ILE A 625 33.34 -23.59 -2.64
CA ILE A 625 33.32 -24.94 -2.07
C ILE A 625 34.55 -25.75 -2.49
N THR A 626 35.09 -25.52 -3.68
CA THR A 626 36.36 -26.16 -4.09
C THR A 626 37.61 -25.67 -3.34
N SER A 627 37.50 -24.79 -2.34
CA SER A 627 38.66 -24.30 -1.58
C SER A 627 38.74 -24.90 -0.16
N GLU A 628 39.57 -25.93 0.00
CA GLU A 628 39.96 -26.55 1.29
C GLU A 628 40.47 -25.51 2.32
N THR A 629 40.95 -24.37 1.85
CA THR A 629 41.37 -23.22 2.68
C THR A 629 40.21 -22.48 3.34
N LEU A 630 39.06 -22.32 2.67
CA LEU A 630 37.92 -21.59 3.21
C LEU A 630 37.19 -22.40 4.28
N GLU A 631 37.05 -23.71 4.06
CA GLU A 631 36.51 -24.64 5.05
C GLU A 631 37.35 -24.56 6.33
N ASN A 632 38.66 -24.79 6.24
CA ASN A 632 39.57 -24.69 7.38
C ASN A 632 39.54 -23.31 8.08
N TRP A 633 39.44 -22.22 7.33
CA TRP A 633 39.31 -20.88 7.93
C TRP A 633 37.97 -20.71 8.67
N THR A 634 36.87 -21.18 8.07
CA THR A 634 35.52 -21.13 8.65
C THR A 634 35.44 -21.95 9.93
N LEU A 635 36.03 -23.15 9.95
CA LEU A 635 36.12 -24.01 11.14
C LEU A 635 36.85 -23.29 12.28
N ASN A 636 38.06 -22.79 12.03
CA ASN A 636 38.89 -22.15 13.05
C ASN A 636 38.27 -20.83 13.56
N ALA A 637 37.74 -20.01 12.66
CA ALA A 637 37.07 -18.76 13.04
C ALA A 637 35.81 -19.04 13.87
N SER A 638 34.98 -19.99 13.45
CA SER A 638 33.75 -20.36 14.17
C SER A 638 34.06 -20.89 15.56
N ALA A 639 35.08 -21.74 15.71
CA ALA A 639 35.50 -22.23 17.02
C ALA A 639 36.01 -21.10 17.93
N PHE A 640 36.82 -20.18 17.42
CA PHE A 640 37.30 -19.02 18.17
C PHE A 640 36.13 -18.17 18.71
N PHE A 641 35.15 -17.86 17.85
CA PHE A 641 33.97 -17.10 18.25
C PHE A 641 33.06 -17.90 19.20
N ALA A 642 32.86 -19.19 18.95
CA ALA A 642 32.08 -20.06 19.84
C ALA A 642 32.64 -20.08 21.26
N ILE A 643 33.96 -20.28 21.41
CA ILE A 643 34.64 -20.28 22.72
C ILE A 643 34.49 -18.91 23.38
N SER A 644 34.79 -17.84 22.64
CA SER A 644 34.78 -16.46 23.18
C SER A 644 33.38 -16.02 23.62
N ILE A 645 32.37 -16.25 22.78
CA ILE A 645 31.00 -15.77 23.02
C ILE A 645 30.29 -16.61 24.08
N ASN A 646 30.47 -17.94 24.09
CA ASN A 646 29.88 -18.78 25.15
C ASN A 646 30.53 -18.52 26.51
N PHE A 647 31.85 -18.33 26.55
CA PHE A 647 32.53 -17.91 27.78
C PHE A 647 31.99 -16.56 28.29
N LEU A 648 31.87 -15.57 27.41
CA LEU A 648 31.26 -14.29 27.75
C LEU A 648 29.83 -14.45 28.26
N LEU A 649 29.00 -15.27 27.61
CA LEU A 649 27.63 -15.54 28.02
C LEU A 649 27.59 -16.16 29.43
N ILE A 650 28.46 -17.12 29.74
CA ILE A 650 28.56 -17.73 31.08
C ILE A 650 28.90 -16.65 32.13
N VAL A 651 29.89 -15.80 31.87
CA VAL A 651 30.26 -14.69 32.76
C VAL A 651 29.08 -13.73 32.97
N LEU A 652 28.34 -13.38 31.92
CA LEU A 652 27.15 -12.52 31.99
C LEU A 652 26.03 -13.18 32.80
N ILE A 653 25.79 -14.48 32.61
CA ILE A 653 24.78 -15.21 33.37
C ILE A 653 25.15 -15.24 34.86
N LEU A 654 26.41 -15.48 35.21
CA LEU A 654 26.87 -15.53 36.60
C LEU A 654 26.83 -14.15 37.28
N THR A 655 27.19 -13.09 36.57
CA THR A 655 27.42 -11.76 37.19
C THR A 655 26.26 -10.77 37.03
N LYS A 656 25.40 -10.92 36.01
CA LYS A 656 24.38 -9.90 35.64
C LYS A 656 22.94 -10.41 35.62
N SER A 657 22.69 -11.70 35.88
CA SER A 657 21.33 -12.26 35.89
C SER A 657 20.47 -11.76 37.06
N PRO A 658 19.25 -11.26 36.82
CA PRO A 658 18.33 -10.93 37.90
C PRO A 658 17.85 -12.18 38.67
N LYS A 659 17.66 -12.05 39.99
CA LYS A 659 17.18 -13.14 40.88
C LYS A 659 15.88 -13.80 40.39
N ALA A 660 15.02 -13.06 39.69
CA ALA A 660 13.75 -13.54 39.14
C ALA A 660 13.88 -14.60 38.01
N ILE A 661 15.08 -14.83 37.48
CA ILE A 661 15.33 -15.89 36.49
C ILE A 661 15.30 -17.28 37.14
N GLY A 662 15.62 -17.39 38.43
CA GLY A 662 15.55 -18.66 39.18
C GLY A 662 16.43 -19.76 38.57
N THR A 663 15.93 -21.00 38.55
CA THR A 663 16.69 -22.17 38.09
C THR A 663 17.06 -22.13 36.61
N TYR A 664 16.37 -21.32 35.81
CA TYR A 664 16.65 -21.22 34.37
C TYR A 664 18.08 -20.78 34.06
N LYS A 665 18.70 -20.01 34.94
CA LYS A 665 20.10 -19.60 34.78
C LYS A 665 21.03 -20.82 34.68
N HIS A 666 20.73 -21.90 35.41
CA HIS A 666 21.52 -23.14 35.38
C HIS A 666 21.34 -23.88 34.05
N LEU A 667 20.12 -23.85 33.50
CA LEU A 667 19.84 -24.43 32.19
C LEU A 667 20.55 -23.66 31.06
N MET A 668 20.59 -22.32 31.15
CA MET A 668 21.34 -21.47 30.21
C MET A 668 22.85 -21.66 30.31
N ILE A 669 23.40 -21.81 31.53
CA ILE A 669 24.82 -22.15 31.73
C ILE A 669 25.11 -23.52 31.10
N TYR A 670 24.23 -24.50 31.30
CA TYR A 670 24.41 -25.84 30.76
C TYR A 670 24.46 -25.85 29.22
N ILE A 671 23.57 -25.13 28.53
CA ILE A 671 23.68 -24.96 27.06
C ILE A 671 25.01 -24.32 26.66
N ALA A 672 25.39 -23.22 27.31
CA ALA A 672 26.62 -22.51 26.94
C ALA A 672 27.88 -23.37 27.19
N THR A 673 27.89 -24.17 28.26
CA THR A 673 28.96 -25.14 28.53
C THR A 673 28.96 -26.26 27.49
N LEU A 674 27.79 -26.76 27.09
CA LEU A 674 27.68 -27.79 26.06
C LEU A 674 28.23 -27.30 24.72
N GLU A 675 27.89 -26.08 24.32
CA GLU A 675 28.34 -25.46 23.08
C GLU A 675 29.84 -25.18 23.08
N LEU A 676 30.39 -24.85 24.26
CA LEU A 676 31.83 -24.73 24.45
C LEU A 676 32.52 -26.09 24.27
N THR A 677 32.01 -27.15 24.91
CA THR A 677 32.54 -28.51 24.76
C THR A 677 32.46 -28.97 23.30
N TYR A 678 31.34 -28.70 22.64
CA TYR A 678 31.15 -29.01 21.22
C TYR A 678 32.17 -28.32 20.31
N ALA A 679 32.38 -27.01 20.49
CA ALA A 679 33.38 -26.27 19.73
C ALA A 679 34.81 -26.77 19.96
N CYS A 680 35.16 -27.15 21.20
CA CYS A 680 36.45 -27.75 21.52
C CYS A 680 36.64 -29.12 20.85
N CYS A 681 35.63 -30.00 20.90
CA CYS A 681 35.65 -31.29 20.21
C CYS A 681 35.83 -31.12 18.70
N TYR A 682 35.15 -30.14 18.11
CA TYR A 682 35.21 -29.87 16.67
C TYR A 682 36.61 -29.46 16.19
N VAL A 683 37.32 -28.64 16.97
CA VAL A 683 38.72 -28.26 16.68
C VAL A 683 39.68 -29.42 16.89
N ALA A 684 39.41 -30.27 17.90
CA ALA A 684 40.32 -31.34 18.27
C ALA A 684 40.25 -32.56 17.34
N GLU A 685 39.06 -32.88 16.81
CA GLU A 685 38.86 -34.01 15.89
C GLU A 685 38.85 -33.61 14.42
N LYS A 686 38.44 -32.38 14.08
CA LYS A 686 38.25 -31.90 12.70
C LYS A 686 37.46 -32.89 11.83
N PRO A 687 36.22 -33.24 12.22
CA PRO A 687 35.40 -34.15 11.42
C PRO A 687 35.10 -33.53 10.05
N ASP A 688 35.12 -34.37 9.02
CA ASP A 688 34.71 -34.05 7.66
C ASP A 688 33.39 -34.74 7.34
N ILE A 689 32.56 -34.11 6.51
CA ILE A 689 31.28 -34.65 6.09
C ILE A 689 31.32 -34.84 4.57
N PHE A 690 31.32 -36.10 4.15
CA PHE A 690 31.34 -36.49 2.75
C PHE A 690 29.98 -37.05 2.32
N THR A 691 29.46 -36.53 1.21
CA THR A 691 28.18 -37.00 0.65
C THR A 691 28.33 -37.27 -0.84
N LYS A 692 27.95 -38.46 -1.31
CA LYS A 692 28.02 -38.79 -2.74
C LYS A 692 27.05 -39.91 -3.04
N ASP A 693 26.28 -39.75 -4.12
CA ASP A 693 25.27 -40.72 -4.57
C ASP A 693 24.28 -41.03 -3.44
N SER A 694 24.39 -42.19 -2.77
CA SER A 694 23.56 -42.58 -1.62
C SER A 694 24.30 -42.65 -0.28
N ALA A 695 25.54 -42.18 -0.23
CA ALA A 695 26.36 -42.14 0.97
C ALA A 695 26.31 -40.76 1.63
N PHE A 696 26.12 -40.74 2.96
CA PHE A 696 26.37 -39.60 3.83
C PHE A 696 27.24 -40.11 4.98
N LEU A 697 28.54 -39.83 4.89
CA LEU A 697 29.56 -40.37 5.77
C LEU A 697 30.24 -39.24 6.52
N ILE A 698 30.35 -39.40 7.83
CA ILE A 698 31.19 -38.57 8.68
C ILE A 698 32.54 -39.27 8.73
N ILE A 699 33.61 -38.54 8.43
CA ILE A 699 34.96 -39.06 8.25
C ILE A 699 35.89 -38.28 9.16
N THR A 700 36.69 -38.99 9.95
CA THR A 700 37.72 -38.39 10.78
C THR A 700 39.08 -38.92 10.34
N ASN A 701 40.00 -38.00 10.05
CA ASN A 701 41.39 -38.29 9.73
C ASN A 701 42.22 -38.31 11.01
N THR A 702 42.64 -39.49 11.43
CA THR A 702 43.39 -39.69 12.68
C THR A 702 44.75 -39.01 12.70
N LYS A 703 45.32 -38.64 11.54
CA LYS A 703 46.56 -37.84 11.45
C LYS A 703 46.33 -36.35 11.73
N GLU A 704 45.11 -35.86 11.56
CA GLU A 704 44.73 -34.47 11.80
C GLU A 704 44.10 -34.25 13.18
N SER A 705 43.63 -35.33 13.81
CA SER A 705 43.15 -35.34 15.18
C SER A 705 44.29 -35.11 16.17
N ILE A 706 43.99 -34.40 17.26
CA ILE A 706 44.93 -34.19 18.38
C ILE A 706 45.02 -35.46 19.25
N PHE A 707 44.09 -36.41 19.10
CA PHE A 707 43.98 -37.60 19.93
C PHE A 707 44.54 -38.88 19.26
N PRO A 708 45.01 -39.86 20.06
CA PRO A 708 45.34 -41.20 19.54
C PRO A 708 44.14 -41.87 18.84
N VAL A 709 44.40 -42.72 17.85
CA VAL A 709 43.40 -43.41 17.00
C VAL A 709 42.21 -43.96 17.79
N THR A 710 42.45 -44.73 18.86
CA THR A 710 41.37 -45.32 19.67
C THR A 710 40.47 -44.26 20.33
N ILE A 711 41.04 -43.13 20.75
CA ILE A 711 40.30 -42.03 21.39
C ILE A 711 39.55 -41.22 20.32
N SER A 712 40.17 -40.97 19.17
CA SER A 712 39.57 -40.24 18.05
C SER A 712 38.30 -40.92 17.52
N ILE A 713 38.31 -42.25 17.40
CA ILE A 713 37.12 -43.04 17.03
C ILE A 713 35.96 -42.84 18.03
N TRP A 714 36.24 -42.90 19.34
CA TRP A 714 35.21 -42.67 20.36
C TRP A 714 34.72 -41.23 20.38
N MET A 715 35.61 -40.27 20.18
CA MET A 715 35.28 -38.85 20.14
C MET A 715 34.42 -38.50 18.91
N ASP A 716 34.64 -39.13 17.75
CA ASP A 716 33.82 -38.96 16.56
C ASP A 716 32.35 -39.39 16.80
N VAL A 717 32.17 -40.55 17.42
CA VAL A 717 30.83 -41.04 17.77
C VAL A 717 30.17 -40.17 18.86
N VAL A 718 30.94 -39.70 19.84
CA VAL A 718 30.46 -38.77 20.88
C VAL A 718 30.11 -37.41 20.28
N PHE A 719 30.89 -36.93 19.30
CA PHE A 719 30.65 -35.71 18.54
C PHE A 719 29.28 -35.74 17.87
N ILE A 720 28.99 -36.84 17.20
CA ILE A 720 27.67 -37.15 16.62
C ILE A 720 26.63 -37.08 17.75
N GLY A 721 26.83 -37.77 18.88
CA GLY A 721 25.95 -37.73 20.05
C GLY A 721 25.56 -36.34 20.57
N PHE A 722 26.45 -35.34 20.49
CA PHE A 722 26.14 -33.95 20.89
C PHE A 722 25.03 -33.30 20.06
N TYR A 723 24.84 -33.73 18.81
CA TYR A 723 23.76 -33.25 17.95
C TYR A 723 22.39 -33.69 18.49
N GLY A 724 22.25 -34.96 18.90
CA GLY A 724 21.04 -35.43 19.57
C GLY A 724 20.81 -34.76 20.94
N LEU A 725 21.90 -34.52 21.66
CA LEU A 725 21.90 -33.88 22.99
C LEU A 725 21.37 -32.44 22.93
N SER A 726 21.81 -31.63 21.95
CA SER A 726 21.47 -30.20 21.86
C SER A 726 19.99 -29.98 21.57
N ILE A 727 19.38 -30.75 20.67
CA ILE A 727 17.97 -30.62 20.28
C ILE A 727 17.05 -31.07 21.42
N ALA A 728 17.38 -32.18 22.08
CA ALA A 728 16.63 -32.64 23.25
C ALA A 728 16.68 -31.62 24.40
N LEU A 729 17.82 -30.94 24.56
CA LEU A 729 17.98 -29.89 25.56
C LEU A 729 17.14 -28.65 25.24
N LEU A 730 17.09 -28.20 23.98
CA LEU A 730 16.19 -27.11 23.56
C LEU A 730 14.70 -27.45 23.82
N ALA A 731 14.29 -28.69 23.61
CA ALA A 731 12.95 -29.15 23.96
C ALA A 731 12.64 -29.00 25.46
N ILE A 732 13.60 -29.34 26.33
CA ILE A 732 13.48 -29.14 27.78
C ILE A 732 13.39 -27.65 28.15
N HIS A 733 14.10 -26.77 27.46
CA HIS A 733 13.96 -25.33 27.67
C HIS A 733 12.53 -24.84 27.42
N PHE A 734 11.88 -25.30 26.34
CA PHE A 734 10.47 -24.93 26.08
C PHE A 734 9.51 -25.49 27.14
N ILE A 735 9.73 -26.73 27.60
CA ILE A 735 8.98 -27.32 28.72
C ILE A 735 9.13 -26.44 29.96
N TYR A 736 10.37 -26.14 30.37
CA TYR A 736 10.65 -25.29 31.52
C TYR A 736 9.97 -23.93 31.39
N ARG A 737 10.11 -23.26 30.24
CA ARG A 737 9.54 -21.93 29.99
C ARG A 737 8.02 -21.94 30.16
N TYR A 738 7.35 -22.92 29.56
CA TYR A 738 5.91 -23.06 29.72
C TYR A 738 5.50 -23.30 31.18
N LEU A 739 6.20 -24.18 31.92
CA LEU A 739 5.93 -24.44 33.34
C LEU A 739 6.17 -23.19 34.21
N ALA A 740 7.21 -22.42 33.92
CA ALA A 740 7.55 -21.20 34.64
C ALA A 740 6.49 -20.09 34.45
N ILE A 741 5.98 -19.93 33.23
CA ILE A 741 4.98 -18.91 32.90
C ILE A 741 3.58 -19.32 33.38
N SER A 742 3.25 -20.61 33.32
CA SER A 742 1.98 -21.14 33.83
C SER A 742 1.92 -21.31 35.35
N LYS A 743 3.03 -21.08 36.07
CA LYS A 743 3.18 -21.30 37.53
C LYS A 743 2.72 -22.71 37.96
N SER A 744 3.01 -23.72 37.14
CA SER A 744 2.65 -25.11 37.42
C SER A 744 3.45 -25.65 38.62
N ARG A 745 2.80 -26.49 39.45
CA ARG A 745 3.47 -27.24 40.54
C ARG A 745 4.62 -28.11 40.03
N LEU A 746 4.55 -28.55 38.77
CA LEU A 746 5.61 -29.34 38.13
C LEU A 746 6.94 -28.56 37.98
N LEU A 747 6.95 -27.23 38.11
CA LEU A 747 8.17 -26.43 38.10
C LEU A 747 9.13 -26.81 39.25
N GLU A 748 8.61 -27.35 40.36
CA GLU A 748 9.41 -27.84 41.48
C GLU A 748 10.29 -29.03 41.10
N SER A 749 9.95 -29.77 40.03
CA SER A 749 10.78 -30.85 39.50
C SER A 749 12.09 -30.37 38.87
N PHE A 750 12.20 -29.07 38.55
CA PHE A 750 13.42 -28.45 38.04
C PHE A 750 14.28 -27.81 39.13
N GLN A 751 13.92 -27.93 40.42
CA GLN A 751 14.68 -27.30 41.50
C GLN A 751 15.64 -28.27 42.18
N ASN A 752 16.77 -27.74 42.66
CA ASN A 752 17.82 -28.47 43.39
C ASN A 752 18.32 -29.70 42.60
N TRP A 753 18.57 -30.81 43.30
CA TRP A 753 19.09 -32.05 42.70
C TRP A 753 18.16 -32.67 41.64
N LYS A 754 16.85 -32.37 41.67
CA LYS A 754 15.86 -32.93 40.74
C LYS A 754 16.07 -32.47 39.29
N LEU A 755 16.77 -31.36 39.07
CA LEU A 755 17.19 -30.91 37.73
C LEU A 755 18.01 -31.99 36.99
N ILE A 756 18.80 -32.78 37.73
CA ILE A 756 19.61 -33.87 37.17
C ILE A 756 18.72 -34.89 36.46
N LEU A 757 17.53 -35.20 37.00
CA LEU A 757 16.59 -36.14 36.38
C LEU A 757 16.10 -35.65 35.02
N TRP A 758 15.91 -34.34 34.85
CA TRP A 758 15.57 -33.77 33.55
C TRP A 758 16.73 -33.80 32.57
N LEU A 759 17.97 -33.64 33.05
CA LEU A 759 19.17 -33.74 32.22
C LEU A 759 19.52 -35.17 31.80
N LEU A 760 18.89 -36.20 32.38
CA LEU A 760 19.03 -37.58 31.91
C LEU A 760 18.35 -37.82 30.55
N PHE A 761 17.28 -37.10 30.21
CA PHE A 761 16.58 -37.31 28.93
C PHE A 761 17.43 -36.92 27.71
N PRO A 762 18.12 -35.76 27.68
CA PRO A 762 19.03 -35.43 26.60
C PRO A 762 20.23 -36.37 26.54
N ILE A 763 20.76 -36.81 27.70
CA ILE A 763 21.86 -37.79 27.76
C ILE A 763 21.44 -39.14 27.17
N LEU A 764 20.23 -39.61 27.49
CA LEU A 764 19.69 -40.83 26.89
C LEU A 764 19.51 -40.69 25.38
N ASN A 765 19.05 -39.53 24.91
CA ASN A 765 18.93 -39.25 23.48
C ASN A 765 20.31 -39.33 22.79
N ALA A 766 21.33 -38.70 23.38
CA ALA A 766 22.71 -38.77 22.92
C ALA A 766 23.26 -40.21 22.90
N ALA A 767 22.98 -41.00 23.94
CA ALA A 767 23.40 -42.40 24.03
C ALA A 767 22.77 -43.28 22.93
N ILE A 768 21.50 -43.06 22.59
CA ILE A 768 20.84 -43.75 21.48
C ILE A 768 21.50 -43.36 20.15
N TRP A 769 21.79 -42.07 19.96
CA TRP A 769 22.49 -41.59 18.76
C TRP A 769 23.89 -42.20 18.61
N ILE A 770 24.65 -42.27 19.70
CA ILE A 770 25.97 -42.92 19.78
C ILE A 770 25.86 -44.40 19.41
N TYR A 771 24.90 -45.12 20.00
CA TYR A 771 24.68 -46.54 19.71
C TYR A 771 24.35 -46.79 18.23
N VAL A 772 23.42 -46.01 17.67
CA VAL A 772 23.05 -46.13 16.24
C VAL A 772 24.26 -45.87 15.35
N SER A 773 25.05 -44.85 15.65
CA SER A 773 26.20 -44.46 14.83
C SER A 773 27.33 -45.47 14.89
N TYR A 774 27.64 -45.98 16.09
CA TYR A 774 28.74 -46.94 16.28
C TYR A 774 28.39 -48.38 15.90
N VAL A 775 27.13 -48.79 16.00
CA VAL A 775 26.73 -50.20 15.80
C VAL A 775 25.98 -50.41 14.49
N ILE A 776 25.02 -49.54 14.17
CA ILE A 776 24.15 -49.73 13.01
C ILE A 776 24.76 -49.10 11.75
N LEU A 777 25.38 -47.93 11.88
CA LEU A 777 25.94 -47.12 10.79
C LEU A 777 27.48 -47.16 10.74
N ALA A 778 28.09 -48.18 11.34
CA ALA A 778 29.54 -48.36 11.34
C ALA A 778 30.11 -48.61 9.94
N ALA A 779 31.41 -48.34 9.78
CA ALA A 779 32.16 -48.69 8.58
C ALA A 779 32.03 -50.19 8.22
N THR A 780 32.03 -50.45 6.92
CA THR A 780 32.01 -51.76 6.28
C THR A 780 33.03 -51.80 5.14
N GLU A 781 33.51 -52.98 4.77
CA GLU A 781 34.45 -53.12 3.64
C GLU A 781 33.94 -52.49 2.34
N ASP A 782 32.61 -52.40 2.16
CA ASP A 782 31.99 -51.81 0.98
C ASP A 782 32.01 -50.27 1.02
N SER A 783 31.83 -49.68 2.21
CA SER A 783 32.04 -48.24 2.41
C SER A 783 33.49 -47.81 2.27
N ASP A 784 34.45 -48.67 2.65
CA ASP A 784 35.88 -48.39 2.53
C ASP A 784 36.28 -48.25 1.06
N ARG A 785 35.86 -49.21 0.21
CA ARG A 785 36.08 -49.15 -1.25
C ARG A 785 35.43 -47.93 -1.90
N PHE A 786 34.29 -47.48 -1.38
CA PHE A 786 33.63 -46.28 -1.86
C PHE A 786 34.46 -45.02 -1.57
N LEU A 787 35.00 -44.90 -0.35
CA LEU A 787 35.87 -43.78 0.03
C LEU A 787 37.21 -43.81 -0.71
N GLU A 788 37.80 -44.98 -0.93
CA GLU A 788 39.02 -45.11 -1.76
C GLU A 788 38.82 -44.58 -3.18
N LYS A 789 37.64 -44.81 -3.76
CA LYS A 789 37.32 -44.40 -5.13
C LYS A 789 36.99 -42.91 -5.25
N TYR A 790 36.24 -42.35 -4.30
CA TYR A 790 35.65 -41.01 -4.46
C TYR A 790 36.18 -39.96 -3.48
N TYR A 791 36.59 -40.35 -2.28
CA TYR A 791 37.03 -39.40 -1.25
C TYR A 791 38.55 -39.21 -1.24
N LEU A 792 39.35 -40.29 -1.21
CA LEU A 792 40.82 -40.21 -1.16
C LEU A 792 41.43 -39.36 -2.30
N PRO A 793 40.94 -39.40 -3.56
CA PRO A 793 41.49 -38.57 -4.63
C PRO A 793 41.32 -37.06 -4.41
N THR A 794 40.40 -36.64 -3.52
CA THR A 794 40.13 -35.23 -3.23
C THR A 794 41.08 -34.63 -2.18
N LYS A 795 41.85 -35.46 -1.47
CA LYS A 795 42.76 -35.04 -0.39
C LYS A 795 44.21 -34.94 -0.88
N LYS A 796 44.98 -33.97 -0.36
CA LYS A 796 46.39 -33.78 -0.73
C LYS A 796 47.26 -34.95 -0.23
N ASN A 797 48.17 -35.40 -1.10
CA ASN A 797 49.00 -36.61 -0.96
C ASN A 797 49.48 -36.93 0.48
N GLY A 798 49.07 -38.07 1.03
CA GLY A 798 49.61 -38.64 2.26
C GLY A 798 48.61 -39.39 3.16
N THR A 799 47.32 -39.17 2.98
CA THR A 799 46.23 -39.87 3.72
C THR A 799 45.92 -41.21 3.06
N LYS A 800 45.91 -42.27 3.85
CA LYS A 800 45.53 -43.61 3.42
C LYS A 800 44.24 -44.04 4.12
N MET A 801 43.61 -45.09 3.60
CA MET A 801 42.39 -45.64 4.22
C MET A 801 42.60 -46.09 5.68
N GLU A 802 43.80 -46.56 6.03
CA GLU A 802 44.18 -46.92 7.41
C GLU A 802 44.18 -45.75 8.41
N ASP A 803 44.26 -44.52 7.90
CA ASP A 803 44.25 -43.30 8.71
C ASP A 803 42.83 -42.76 8.95
N LEU A 804 41.82 -43.35 8.30
CA LEU A 804 40.44 -42.85 8.29
C LEU A 804 39.54 -43.73 9.14
N TYR A 805 38.73 -43.08 9.97
CA TYR A 805 37.53 -43.68 10.55
C TYR A 805 36.31 -43.00 9.95
N HIS A 806 35.28 -43.77 9.61
CA HIS A 806 34.02 -43.22 9.12
C HIS A 806 32.81 -44.01 9.58
N GLY A 807 31.67 -43.33 9.57
CA GLY A 807 30.37 -43.92 9.83
C GLY A 807 29.25 -43.03 9.31
N GLY A 808 28.13 -43.63 8.97
CA GLY A 808 26.96 -42.88 8.51
C GLY A 808 26.01 -43.68 7.61
N PRO A 809 24.86 -43.09 7.27
CA PRO A 809 23.89 -43.74 6.40
C PRO A 809 24.42 -43.87 4.97
N PHE A 810 24.37 -45.09 4.44
CA PHE A 810 24.69 -45.41 3.06
C PHE A 810 23.70 -46.48 2.57
N TYR A 811 22.83 -46.12 1.62
CA TYR A 811 21.63 -46.90 1.28
C TYR A 811 21.81 -47.90 0.14
N TYR A 812 22.54 -47.55 -0.91
CA TYR A 812 22.79 -48.42 -2.06
C TYR A 812 24.30 -48.66 -2.17
N MET A 813 24.74 -49.87 -1.82
CA MET A 813 26.16 -50.24 -1.79
C MET A 813 26.49 -51.16 -2.97
N THR A 814 27.77 -51.18 -3.36
CA THR A 814 28.28 -52.07 -4.40
C THR A 814 29.24 -53.09 -3.79
N ASP A 815 28.97 -54.37 -3.99
CA ASP A 815 29.81 -55.47 -3.49
C ASP A 815 31.14 -55.59 -4.25
N LYS A 816 32.00 -56.55 -3.85
CA LYS A 816 33.32 -56.79 -4.48
C LYS A 816 33.22 -57.20 -5.96
N ASN A 817 32.07 -57.69 -6.40
CA ASN A 817 31.81 -58.14 -7.77
C ASN A 817 31.17 -57.05 -8.64
N GLY A 818 30.90 -55.86 -8.09
CA GLY A 818 30.26 -54.76 -8.81
C GLY A 818 28.73 -54.79 -8.78
N THR A 819 28.10 -55.64 -7.96
CA THR A 819 26.64 -55.76 -7.85
C THR A 819 26.10 -54.76 -6.83
N GLU A 820 25.11 -53.95 -7.23
CA GLU A 820 24.44 -53.00 -6.34
C GLU A 820 23.35 -53.69 -5.50
N TYR A 821 23.29 -53.41 -4.19
CA TYR A 821 22.28 -53.93 -3.29
C TYR A 821 21.84 -52.90 -2.24
N ILE A 822 20.66 -53.13 -1.66
CA ILE A 822 20.06 -52.25 -0.65
C ILE A 822 20.64 -52.57 0.73
N ASN A 823 21.28 -51.59 1.37
CA ASN A 823 21.75 -51.69 2.75
C ASN A 823 20.65 -51.25 3.75
N TRP A 824 19.88 -52.23 4.22
CA TRP A 824 18.79 -52.01 5.19
C TRP A 824 19.24 -51.40 6.52
N LYS A 825 20.50 -51.59 6.94
CA LYS A 825 21.02 -50.98 8.18
C LYS A 825 21.06 -49.45 8.07
N GLY A 826 21.41 -48.91 6.90
CA GLY A 826 21.39 -47.47 6.63
C GLY A 826 19.99 -46.87 6.85
N PHE A 827 18.96 -47.52 6.29
CA PHE A 827 17.56 -47.11 6.44
C PHE A 827 17.11 -47.19 7.91
N GLN A 828 17.42 -48.29 8.59
CA GLN A 828 17.09 -48.49 10.00
C GLN A 828 17.71 -47.41 10.90
N GLY A 829 19.01 -47.14 10.74
CA GLY A 829 19.70 -46.11 11.53
C GLY A 829 19.12 -44.71 11.29
N THR A 830 18.84 -44.38 10.03
CA THR A 830 18.20 -43.10 9.67
C THR A 830 16.82 -42.95 10.30
N TRP A 831 16.00 -44.00 10.26
CA TRP A 831 14.64 -43.97 10.81
C TRP A 831 14.63 -43.71 12.33
N ILE A 832 15.54 -44.35 13.07
CA ILE A 832 15.69 -44.13 14.51
C ILE A 832 16.08 -42.67 14.79
N VAL A 833 17.08 -42.15 14.07
CA VAL A 833 17.56 -40.77 14.22
C VAL A 833 16.47 -39.75 13.91
N LEU A 834 15.75 -39.91 12.79
CA LEU A 834 14.65 -39.01 12.40
C LEU A 834 13.52 -39.02 13.42
N THR A 835 13.20 -40.18 14.00
CA THR A 835 12.15 -40.29 15.03
C THR A 835 12.49 -39.44 16.26
N LEU A 836 13.75 -39.46 16.72
CA LEU A 836 14.21 -38.65 17.85
C LEU A 836 14.16 -37.15 17.55
N ILE A 837 14.51 -36.76 16.32
CA ILE A 837 14.44 -35.36 15.87
C ILE A 837 12.98 -34.89 15.82
N ILE A 838 12.09 -35.65 15.19
CA ILE A 838 10.65 -35.33 15.08
C ILE A 838 10.01 -35.19 16.46
N LEU A 839 10.32 -36.09 17.39
CA LEU A 839 9.81 -36.05 18.77
C LEU A 839 10.21 -34.75 19.48
N SER A 840 11.48 -34.35 19.37
CA SER A 840 11.98 -33.12 19.98
C SER A 840 11.37 -31.87 19.34
N PHE A 841 11.26 -31.81 18.01
CA PHE A 841 10.61 -30.70 17.31
C PHE A 841 9.13 -30.56 17.65
N THR A 842 8.41 -31.67 17.69
CA THR A 842 7.00 -31.70 18.08
C THR A 842 6.83 -31.14 19.49
N THR A 843 7.72 -31.53 20.41
CA THR A 843 7.75 -31.02 21.79
C THR A 843 8.00 -29.51 21.82
N MET A 844 9.01 -29.01 21.10
CA MET A 844 9.33 -27.59 21.01
C MET A 844 8.17 -26.76 20.45
N ILE A 845 7.56 -27.20 19.34
CA ILE A 845 6.42 -26.50 18.71
C ILE A 845 5.23 -26.48 19.67
N TYR A 846 4.89 -27.63 20.26
CA TYR A 846 3.75 -27.75 21.17
C TYR A 846 3.88 -26.83 22.40
N PHE A 847 5.02 -26.88 23.09
CA PHE A 847 5.24 -26.04 24.28
C PHE A 847 5.52 -24.58 23.91
N GLY A 848 6.11 -24.29 22.75
CA GLY A 848 6.30 -22.94 22.21
C GLY A 848 4.98 -22.24 21.93
N LEU A 849 4.04 -22.92 21.24
CA LEU A 849 2.69 -22.39 20.98
C LEU A 849 1.90 -22.19 22.28
N LYS A 850 1.99 -23.14 23.23
CA LYS A 850 1.39 -22.98 24.55
C LYS A 850 1.97 -21.79 25.32
N CYS A 851 3.29 -21.60 25.26
CA CYS A 851 3.97 -20.47 25.87
C CYS A 851 3.49 -19.14 25.27
N TYR A 852 3.43 -19.04 23.94
CA TYR A 852 2.94 -17.85 23.23
C TYR A 852 1.50 -17.48 23.62
N LYS A 853 0.58 -18.46 23.60
CA LYS A 853 -0.82 -18.26 24.00
C LYS A 853 -0.94 -17.81 25.46
N THR A 854 -0.14 -18.39 26.36
CA THR A 854 -0.17 -18.05 27.80
C THR A 854 0.45 -16.68 28.07
N MET A 855 1.52 -16.32 27.36
CA MET A 855 2.13 -14.99 27.42
C MET A 855 1.13 -13.91 27.00
N GLY A 856 0.38 -14.12 25.91
CA GLY A 856 -0.65 -13.19 25.45
C GLY A 856 -1.75 -12.94 26.49
N LYS A 857 -2.09 -13.94 27.33
CA LYS A 857 -3.00 -13.77 28.47
C LYS A 857 -2.36 -12.96 29.60
N ILE A 858 -1.12 -13.27 29.97
CA ILE A 858 -0.39 -12.59 31.06
C ILE A 858 -0.08 -11.12 30.72
N MET A 859 0.20 -10.80 29.45
CA MET A 859 0.43 -9.43 29.01
C MET A 859 -0.79 -8.52 29.27
N LYS A 860 -2.01 -9.09 29.24
CA LYS A 860 -3.27 -8.38 29.50
C LYS A 860 -3.62 -8.27 31.00
N MET A 861 -2.95 -8.99 31.90
CA MET A 861 -3.24 -8.97 33.34
C MET A 861 -2.58 -7.76 34.03
N THR A 862 -3.37 -6.91 34.69
CA THR A 862 -2.89 -5.75 35.46
C THR A 862 -2.22 -6.11 36.80
N SER A 863 -2.42 -7.33 37.30
CA SER A 863 -1.90 -7.80 38.61
C SER A 863 -0.41 -8.20 38.61
N MET A 864 0.24 -8.30 37.44
CA MET A 864 1.65 -8.69 37.33
C MET A 864 2.56 -7.50 37.00
N SER A 865 3.72 -7.42 37.67
CA SER A 865 4.70 -6.37 37.43
C SER A 865 5.18 -6.32 35.98
N GLU A 866 5.20 -5.13 35.38
CA GLU A 866 5.73 -4.89 34.02
C GLU A 866 7.17 -5.36 33.85
N LYS A 867 7.99 -5.28 34.91
CA LYS A 867 9.37 -5.79 34.90
C LYS A 867 9.42 -7.31 34.72
N TYR A 868 8.50 -8.03 35.35
CA TYR A 868 8.38 -9.48 35.22
C TYR A 868 7.87 -9.88 33.83
N LYS A 869 6.80 -9.22 33.33
CA LYS A 869 6.25 -9.45 31.98
C LYS A 869 7.32 -9.24 30.90
N SER A 870 8.04 -8.12 30.99
CA SER A 870 9.11 -7.79 30.05
C SER A 870 10.25 -8.81 30.08
N LEU A 871 10.66 -9.27 31.27
CA LEU A 871 11.71 -10.29 31.41
C LEU A 871 11.29 -11.64 30.82
N GLN A 872 10.07 -12.11 31.09
CA GLN A 872 9.58 -13.39 30.56
C GLN A 872 9.43 -13.36 29.03
N SER A 873 8.98 -12.22 28.48
CA SER A 873 8.92 -12.00 27.03
C SER A 873 10.31 -12.07 26.39
N GLN A 874 11.29 -11.35 26.95
CA GLN A 874 12.68 -11.38 26.46
C GLN A 874 13.28 -12.79 26.47
N LEU A 875 13.09 -13.55 27.55
CA LEU A 875 13.62 -14.93 27.66
C LEU A 875 12.94 -15.89 26.69
N PHE A 876 11.63 -15.72 26.44
CA PHE A 876 10.91 -16.52 25.47
C PHE A 876 11.36 -16.23 24.04
N PHE A 877 11.41 -14.96 23.64
CA PHE A 877 11.87 -14.60 22.30
C PHE A 877 13.33 -14.97 22.08
N ALA A 878 14.21 -14.80 23.08
CA ALA A 878 15.58 -15.30 23.00
C ALA A 878 15.61 -16.80 22.67
N LEU A 879 14.84 -17.63 23.39
CA LEU A 879 14.77 -19.07 23.14
C LEU A 879 14.21 -19.42 21.74
N VAL A 880 13.20 -18.69 21.27
CA VAL A 880 12.66 -18.87 19.91
C VAL A 880 13.74 -18.59 18.86
N PHE A 881 14.43 -17.46 18.96
CA PHE A 881 15.51 -17.12 18.03
C PHE A 881 16.70 -18.08 18.12
N GLN A 882 17.04 -18.57 19.31
CA GLN A 882 18.04 -19.63 19.48
C GLN A 882 17.67 -20.91 18.75
N THR A 883 16.39 -21.30 18.79
CA THR A 883 15.91 -22.53 18.14
C THR A 883 15.91 -22.42 16.62
N ILE A 884 15.74 -21.20 16.08
CA ILE A 884 15.75 -20.94 14.64
C ILE A 884 17.15 -21.18 14.04
N ILE A 885 18.22 -20.88 14.78
CA ILE A 885 19.60 -20.99 14.29
C ILE A 885 19.97 -22.42 13.87
N PRO A 886 19.87 -23.48 14.72
CA PRO A 886 20.16 -24.85 14.30
C PRO A 886 19.16 -25.38 13.27
N VAL A 887 17.93 -24.88 13.22
CA VAL A 887 16.99 -25.23 12.14
C VAL A 887 17.57 -24.86 10.77
N PHE A 888 18.08 -23.63 10.64
CA PHE A 888 18.67 -23.16 9.38
C PHE A 888 20.06 -23.73 9.11
N LEU A 889 20.93 -23.78 10.11
CA LEU A 889 22.34 -24.16 9.93
C LEU A 889 22.56 -25.67 9.91
N MET A 890 21.73 -26.45 10.60
CA MET A 890 21.99 -27.87 10.83
C MET A 890 20.90 -28.75 10.21
N HIS A 891 19.62 -28.42 10.41
CA HIS A 891 18.53 -29.32 10.02
C HIS A 891 18.11 -29.20 8.56
N ILE A 892 17.98 -28.00 8.01
CA ILE A 892 17.63 -27.83 6.60
C ILE A 892 18.68 -28.47 5.69
N PRO A 893 20.00 -28.19 5.85
CA PRO A 893 21.03 -28.81 5.01
C PRO A 893 21.10 -30.34 5.20
N ALA A 894 21.00 -30.83 6.44
CA ALA A 894 20.98 -32.27 6.69
C ALA A 894 19.76 -32.96 6.06
N THR A 895 18.57 -32.34 6.14
CA THR A 895 17.35 -32.89 5.52
C THR A 895 17.50 -32.97 4.01
N MET A 896 18.09 -31.95 3.37
CA MET A 896 18.42 -32.00 1.95
C MET A 896 19.36 -33.16 1.62
N ILE A 897 20.39 -33.40 2.44
CA ILE A 897 21.28 -34.55 2.27
C ILE A 897 20.48 -35.85 2.38
N TYR A 898 19.70 -36.06 3.45
CA TYR A 898 18.88 -37.27 3.63
C TYR A 898 17.94 -37.55 2.45
N VAL A 899 17.32 -36.51 1.87
CA VAL A 899 16.47 -36.65 0.67
C VAL A 899 17.32 -37.05 -0.55
N THR A 900 18.46 -36.40 -0.76
CA THR A 900 19.31 -36.65 -1.94
C THR A 900 20.00 -38.01 -1.90
N ILE A 901 20.44 -38.49 -0.73
CA ILE A 901 21.00 -39.85 -0.60
C ILE A 901 19.92 -40.93 -0.76
N PHE A 902 18.69 -40.66 -0.32
CA PHE A 902 17.54 -41.55 -0.56
C PHE A 902 17.25 -41.73 -2.06
N LEU A 903 17.38 -40.64 -2.83
CA LEU A 903 17.21 -40.61 -4.28
C LEU A 903 18.46 -41.04 -5.06
N ASN A 904 19.54 -41.44 -4.39
CA ASN A 904 20.82 -41.80 -5.01
C ASN A 904 21.42 -40.70 -5.90
N CYS A 905 21.31 -39.43 -5.50
CA CYS A 905 21.73 -38.29 -6.31
C CYS A 905 22.42 -37.20 -5.47
N SER A 906 23.07 -37.58 -4.36
CA SER A 906 23.79 -36.63 -3.51
C SER A 906 25.14 -36.25 -4.09
N PHE A 907 25.59 -35.03 -3.78
CA PHE A 907 26.83 -34.44 -4.28
C PHE A 907 27.71 -34.00 -3.11
N GLU A 908 29.03 -34.03 -3.29
CA GLU A 908 30.06 -33.76 -2.25
C GLU A 908 29.89 -32.38 -1.60
N ILE A 909 29.40 -31.44 -2.42
CA ILE A 909 29.08 -30.07 -2.06
C ILE A 909 28.10 -29.95 -0.89
N PHE A 910 27.14 -30.88 -0.77
CA PHE A 910 26.14 -30.84 0.29
C PHE A 910 26.77 -31.16 1.64
N GLY A 911 27.65 -32.16 1.70
CA GLY A 911 28.43 -32.50 2.89
C GLY A 911 29.26 -31.33 3.39
N GLN A 912 29.98 -30.64 2.50
CA GLN A 912 30.80 -29.47 2.86
C GLN A 912 29.97 -28.28 3.36
N ILE A 913 28.81 -28.00 2.74
CA ILE A 913 27.88 -26.95 3.22
C ILE A 913 27.41 -27.29 4.64
N LEU A 914 27.02 -28.55 4.87
CA LEU A 914 26.60 -28.99 6.19
C LEU A 914 27.76 -28.88 7.19
N ASN A 915 28.97 -29.28 6.83
CA ASN A 915 30.15 -29.21 7.68
C ASN A 915 30.44 -27.77 8.14
N MET A 916 30.50 -26.82 7.20
CA MET A 916 30.71 -25.40 7.52
C MET A 916 29.57 -24.82 8.35
N SER A 917 28.32 -25.17 8.05
CA SER A 917 27.15 -24.63 8.75
C SER A 917 27.04 -25.16 10.18
N ILE A 918 27.37 -26.44 10.40
CA ILE A 918 27.47 -27.05 11.74
C ILE A 918 28.57 -26.37 12.56
N ALA A 919 29.73 -26.08 11.96
CA ALA A 919 30.82 -25.37 12.64
C ALA A 919 30.40 -24.00 13.19
N MET A 920 29.53 -23.27 12.47
CA MET A 920 29.08 -21.92 12.83
C MET A 920 28.03 -21.90 13.96
N TYR A 921 27.28 -22.99 14.14
CA TYR A 921 26.15 -23.04 15.09
C TYR A 921 26.52 -22.58 16.52
N PRO A 922 27.57 -23.12 17.17
CA PRO A 922 27.90 -22.78 18.55
C PRO A 922 28.32 -21.32 18.74
N ALA A 923 28.79 -20.65 17.68
CA ALA A 923 29.15 -19.23 17.73
C ALA A 923 27.92 -18.31 17.65
N LEU A 924 26.90 -18.72 16.90
CA LEU A 924 25.72 -17.91 16.64
C LEU A 924 24.62 -18.12 17.69
N ASN A 925 24.45 -19.34 18.21
CA ASN A 925 23.40 -19.66 19.16
C ASN A 925 23.38 -18.85 20.48
N PRO A 926 24.50 -18.42 21.08
CA PRO A 926 24.46 -17.58 22.27
C PRO A 926 24.03 -16.12 22.01
N LEU A 927 24.10 -15.64 20.76
CA LEU A 927 23.88 -14.22 20.41
C LEU A 927 22.46 -13.70 20.74
N PRO A 928 21.35 -14.41 20.41
CA PRO A 928 20.02 -13.94 20.76
C PRO A 928 19.86 -13.73 22.26
N THR A 929 20.43 -14.60 23.09
CA THR A 929 20.41 -14.43 24.55
C THR A 929 21.15 -13.18 24.99
N ILE A 930 22.34 -12.90 24.44
CA ILE A 930 23.13 -11.71 24.78
C ILE A 930 22.40 -10.42 24.37
N PHE A 931 21.85 -10.36 23.15
CA PHE A 931 21.31 -9.13 22.60
C PHE A 931 19.83 -8.87 22.94
N ILE A 932 19.01 -9.90 23.13
CA ILE A 932 17.58 -9.73 23.45
C ILE A 932 17.38 -9.47 24.94
N VAL A 933 18.14 -10.16 25.82
CA VAL A 933 18.03 -9.98 27.26
C VAL A 933 18.68 -8.68 27.70
N LYS A 934 17.85 -7.71 28.11
CA LYS A 934 18.23 -6.33 28.42
C LYS A 934 19.37 -6.21 29.43
N HIS A 935 19.43 -7.10 30.43
CA HIS A 935 20.48 -7.10 31.44
C HIS A 935 21.86 -7.47 30.87
N TYR A 936 21.91 -8.43 29.95
CA TYR A 936 23.14 -8.87 29.30
C TYR A 936 23.59 -7.86 28.25
N ARG A 937 22.66 -7.41 27.38
CA ARG A 937 22.95 -6.39 26.36
C ARG A 937 23.53 -5.11 26.97
N ARG A 938 22.93 -4.61 28.06
CA ARG A 938 23.44 -3.40 28.74
C ARG A 938 24.83 -3.63 29.32
N ALA A 939 25.07 -4.74 30.00
CA ALA A 939 26.38 -5.04 30.55
C ALA A 939 27.49 -5.10 29.48
N VAL A 940 27.18 -5.62 28.29
CA VAL A 940 28.10 -5.64 27.14
C VAL A 940 28.33 -4.23 26.58
N MET A 941 27.26 -3.44 26.37
CA MET A 941 27.39 -2.06 25.87
C MET A 941 28.11 -1.13 26.86
N ASP A 942 27.87 -1.28 28.16
CA ASP A 942 28.51 -0.46 29.19
C ASP A 942 30.03 -0.74 29.27
N HIS A 943 30.47 -1.96 28.94
CA HIS A 943 31.88 -2.33 28.90
C HIS A 943 32.57 -1.91 27.59
N MET A 944 31.88 -1.98 26.44
CA MET A 944 32.43 -1.58 25.14
C MET A 944 32.46 -0.06 24.93
N CYS A 945 31.59 0.71 25.58
CA CYS A 945 31.47 2.16 25.33
C CYS A 945 32.30 3.07 26.26
N CYS A 946 33.16 2.54 27.15
CA CYS A 946 34.00 3.33 28.08
C CYS A 946 33.32 4.64 28.59
N ARG A 947 32.06 4.58 29.02
CA ARG A 947 31.43 5.74 29.65
C ARG A 947 31.74 5.68 31.14
N LYS A 948 32.69 6.54 31.55
CA LYS A 948 32.88 6.95 32.94
C LYS A 948 31.52 7.19 33.59
N ALA A 949 31.40 6.70 34.81
CA ALA A 949 30.30 6.94 35.72
C ALA A 949 29.91 8.43 35.74
N GLY A 950 28.61 8.70 35.60
CA GLY A 950 28.08 10.05 35.76
C GLY A 950 26.72 10.25 35.10
N ARG A 951 25.65 9.76 35.75
CA ARG A 951 24.38 10.51 35.97
C ARG A 951 23.32 9.64 36.62
N THR A 952 23.15 9.91 37.92
CA THR A 952 21.89 10.13 38.64
C THR A 952 20.65 9.35 38.23
N ASP A 953 20.19 8.53 39.17
CA ASP A 953 18.80 8.15 39.36
C ASP A 953 17.86 9.34 39.14
N LEU A 954 17.10 9.33 38.05
CA LEU A 954 15.86 10.08 37.92
C LEU A 954 14.71 9.09 38.02
N LYS A 955 14.23 8.94 39.26
CA LYS A 955 12.90 8.46 39.58
C LYS A 955 11.89 9.34 38.86
N VAL A 956 11.07 8.75 37.99
CA VAL A 956 9.76 9.31 37.67
C VAL A 956 8.73 8.33 38.22
N TYR A 957 8.23 8.64 39.41
CA TYR A 957 7.02 8.06 39.98
C TYR A 957 5.81 8.74 39.34
N ASN A 958 4.91 7.94 38.77
CA ASN A 958 3.51 8.34 38.62
C ASN A 958 2.80 8.09 39.96
N VAL A 959 2.19 9.12 40.54
CA VAL A 959 1.02 8.96 41.43
C VAL A 959 0.05 10.12 41.18
N THR A 960 -1.17 9.75 40.84
CA THR A 960 -2.38 10.56 40.81
C THR A 960 -2.88 10.93 42.21
N ARG A 961 -3.59 12.08 42.27
CA ARG A 961 -4.72 12.49 43.13
C ARG A 961 -4.49 13.45 44.32
N SER A 962 -5.35 14.48 44.24
CA SER A 962 -6.09 15.23 45.27
C SER A 962 -5.39 16.34 46.06
N GLY A 963 -6.03 17.51 46.03
CA GLY A 963 -6.33 18.23 47.26
C GLY A 963 -5.65 19.59 47.42
N ASN A 964 -6.39 20.62 47.05
CA ASN A 964 -6.63 21.87 47.80
C ASN A 964 -5.52 22.56 48.61
N ASN A 965 -5.61 23.89 48.45
CA ASN A 965 -5.36 24.98 49.40
C ASN A 965 -3.99 25.63 49.43
N GLN A 966 -4.04 26.94 49.08
CA GLN A 966 -3.56 28.11 49.84
C GLN A 966 -2.07 28.09 50.26
N SER A 967 -1.28 29.14 50.16
CA SER A 967 -1.46 30.58 49.92
C SER A 967 -0.07 31.18 50.15
N GLN A 968 0.32 32.22 49.39
CA GLN A 968 1.22 33.33 49.79
C GLN A 968 2.65 32.94 50.25
N SER A 969 3.73 33.67 50.00
CA SER A 969 4.01 35.01 49.48
C SER A 969 5.51 35.05 49.14
N SER A 970 5.86 35.82 48.11
CA SER A 970 7.22 36.08 47.63
C SER A 970 8.07 36.94 48.60
N PRO A 971 9.34 37.24 48.26
CA PRO A 971 9.64 38.30 47.30
C PRO A 971 10.03 37.83 45.89
#